data_AF-A0A8C0KFB9-F1
#
_entry.id   AF-A0A8C0KFB9-F1
#
_cell.length_a   1.000
_cell.length_b   1.000
_cell.length_c   1.000
_cell.angle_alpha   90.00
_cell.angle_beta   90.00
_cell.angle_gamma   90.00
#
_symmetry.space_group_name_H-M   'P 1'
#
loop_
_entity.id
_entity.type
_entity.pdbx_description
1 polymer ?
#
loop_
_entity_poly.entity_id
_entity_poly.type
_entity_poly.pdbx_seq_one_letter_code
_entity_poly.pdbx_strand_id
1 'polypeptide(L)'
;FFLSQIREKQTKQNNITFISSSFPLPPSPHRTVYLDHAGATLFPQSQLTSFTNDLMENVYGNPHSQNISSKLTHETVEHVRYRILAHFHTSSEDYSVIFTAGSTAALKLVAEAFPWVSPGPECSGSRFCYLTDSHTSVVGMRKVTTAMNVTSIPVRPEDMRLAERRAAAASDPDCQLPHLFCYPAQSNFSGTRYPLSWIGEVKAGRMCPVSVPGKWFVLLDAASYVSTSPLDLSVHQADFVPLSFYKLFGFPTGLGALLVNNRVAPLLRKTYFGGGTAAAYLAGEDFYIPRSSVAERFEDGTISFLDVIALKHGFDALERLTGGMENIKQHTFTLAQYTYTALSALRYPDGAPVVRIYSDSEFSSPEEQGPIINFNVLDHSGNIIGYSQVDKMASLYNIHVRTGCFCNTGACQRHLGISDEMVKKHLQAGHVCGDDVDLIDGQPTGSVRISFGYMSTVEDAQAFLRFIIAMQLHQSDGQPLPQTMPAEAGAPSESEAQDAIPAIMDGCTSGVCSDLPSTVGAADLHSPLPMTTGTQHTPLERAAGVLDGGLGPYVITNLYLYPIKSCAAFEVTTWPLGNQGLLYDRSWMVVNHNGVCLSQKQEPRLCLIQPFIDLQQKVMVLKAKGMEPIEVPLEEDGEQAQIYQSKVCADRVNTYNCGEKISSWLSRFFGRPCQLIKQSSKFQRSAKKQGKDQPAGTTASLSLVNEAQYLLINRSSVLELQQQLNASDENGKEELFPMKDLISRFRANIITNGTRAFEEEKWDEISIGSLRFQVSGPCHRCQMICIDQQTGQRNQNVFQKLSERRERKVNFGVYLMHMSLDLSSPRFLSVGSQVCPVLKENAECPDLPASD
;
A
#
# COMPACT_ATOMS: atom_id res chain seq x y z
N PHE A 1 -9.32 -37.81 25.91
CA PHE A 1 -10.15 -36.61 25.63
C PHE A 1 -9.35 -35.31 25.74
N PHE A 2 -8.95 -34.85 26.94
CA PHE A 2 -8.21 -33.58 27.05
C PHE A 2 -6.87 -33.58 26.28
N LEU A 3 -6.06 -34.65 26.41
CA LEU A 3 -4.82 -34.83 25.65
C LEU A 3 -5.03 -35.03 24.13
N SER A 4 -6.19 -35.53 23.69
CA SER A 4 -6.49 -35.63 22.26
C SER A 4 -6.89 -34.27 21.67
N GLN A 5 -7.67 -33.47 22.41
CA GLN A 5 -7.94 -32.06 22.07
C GLN A 5 -6.65 -31.21 22.02
N ILE A 6 -5.70 -31.42 22.95
CA ILE A 6 -4.39 -30.74 22.91
C ILE A 6 -3.57 -31.17 21.70
N ARG A 7 -3.47 -32.48 21.40
CA ARG A 7 -2.80 -32.97 20.18
C ARG A 7 -3.45 -32.41 18.92
N GLU A 8 -4.77 -32.43 18.82
CA GLU A 8 -5.50 -31.93 17.65
C GLU A 8 -5.27 -30.42 17.43
N LYS A 9 -5.27 -29.62 18.52
CA LYS A 9 -4.90 -28.20 18.46
C LYS A 9 -3.42 -27.99 18.07
N GLN A 10 -2.49 -28.79 18.59
CA GLN A 10 -1.08 -28.73 18.19
C GLN A 10 -0.88 -29.12 16.72
N THR A 11 -1.54 -30.17 16.22
CA THR A 11 -1.50 -30.55 14.80
C THR A 11 -2.10 -29.46 13.92
N LYS A 12 -3.23 -28.85 14.31
CA LYS A 12 -3.84 -27.73 13.57
C LYS A 12 -2.93 -26.48 13.55
N GLN A 13 -2.33 -26.10 14.69
CA GLN A 13 -1.40 -24.97 14.76
C GLN A 13 -0.10 -25.23 13.97
N ASN A 14 0.45 -26.45 14.03
CA ASN A 14 1.61 -26.85 13.24
C ASN A 14 1.31 -26.83 11.74
N ASN A 15 0.13 -27.29 11.32
CA ASN A 15 -0.31 -27.21 9.92
C ASN A 15 -0.45 -25.76 9.46
N ILE A 16 -1.10 -24.88 10.24
CA ILE A 16 -1.22 -23.44 9.92
C ILE A 16 0.18 -22.79 9.81
N THR A 17 1.10 -23.14 10.70
CA THR A 17 2.49 -22.64 10.67
C THR A 17 3.24 -23.12 9.41
N PHE A 18 3.06 -24.40 9.04
CA PHE A 18 3.64 -25.00 7.83
C PHE A 18 3.05 -24.43 6.52
N ILE A 19 1.74 -24.13 6.51
CA ILE A 19 1.08 -23.41 5.41
C ILE A 19 1.72 -22.02 5.30
N SER A 20 1.74 -21.24 6.39
CA SER A 20 2.27 -19.87 6.39
C SER A 20 3.74 -19.81 5.94
N SER A 21 4.59 -20.74 6.40
CA SER A 21 6.00 -20.84 5.96
C SER A 21 6.19 -21.30 4.51
N SER A 22 5.14 -21.76 3.84
CA SER A 22 5.18 -22.15 2.41
C SER A 22 5.05 -20.95 1.45
N PHE A 23 4.90 -19.73 1.94
CA PHE A 23 4.73 -18.50 1.14
C PHE A 23 5.97 -17.60 1.20
N PRO A 24 6.21 -16.74 0.19
CA PRO A 24 7.36 -15.83 0.12
C PRO A 24 7.24 -14.61 1.06
N LEU A 25 6.96 -14.85 2.34
CA LEU A 25 7.02 -13.85 3.40
C LEU A 25 8.47 -13.81 3.94
N PRO A 26 9.13 -12.65 3.98
CA PRO A 26 10.55 -12.58 4.35
C PRO A 26 10.76 -12.92 5.84
N PRO A 27 11.66 -13.86 6.19
CA PRO A 27 12.01 -14.13 7.58
C PRO A 27 12.82 -12.94 8.12
N SER A 28 12.17 -12.12 8.93
CA SER A 28 12.74 -10.87 9.49
C SER A 28 12.14 -10.58 10.87
N PRO A 29 12.81 -9.78 11.72
CA PRO A 29 12.27 -9.35 13.02
C PRO A 29 10.99 -8.51 12.90
N HIS A 30 10.65 -8.04 11.70
CA HIS A 30 9.34 -7.48 11.35
C HIS A 30 8.63 -8.44 10.39
N ARG A 31 7.77 -9.31 10.93
CA ARG A 31 6.87 -10.17 10.15
C ARG A 31 6.02 -9.30 9.22
N THR A 32 5.75 -9.77 8.00
CA THR A 32 4.86 -9.08 7.06
C THR A 32 3.45 -9.61 7.23
N VAL A 33 2.50 -8.71 7.49
CA VAL A 33 1.10 -9.06 7.76
C VAL A 33 0.29 -8.68 6.53
N TYR A 34 -0.04 -9.65 5.68
CA TYR A 34 -0.75 -9.40 4.42
C TYR A 34 -2.25 -9.67 4.55
N LEU A 35 -3.07 -8.65 4.25
CA LEU A 35 -4.53 -8.70 4.43
C LEU A 35 -5.31 -8.17 3.21
N ASP A 36 -4.72 -8.10 2.01
CA ASP A 36 -5.41 -7.76 0.75
C ASP A 36 -5.72 -9.00 -0.13
N HIS A 37 -5.95 -10.17 0.49
CA HIS A 37 -6.25 -11.43 -0.20
C HIS A 37 -7.47 -11.35 -1.14
N ALA A 38 -8.47 -10.51 -0.84
CA ALA A 38 -9.61 -10.26 -1.72
C ALA A 38 -9.28 -9.39 -2.95
N GLY A 39 -8.16 -8.65 -2.90
CA GLY A 39 -7.52 -8.01 -4.05
C GLY A 39 -6.79 -9.03 -4.90
N ALA A 40 -5.76 -9.66 -4.33
CA ALA A 40 -4.98 -10.76 -4.88
C ALA A 40 -4.45 -11.64 -3.73
N THR A 41 -4.37 -12.96 -3.89
CA THR A 41 -3.75 -13.82 -2.87
C THR A 41 -2.27 -14.05 -3.15
N LEU A 42 -1.54 -14.63 -2.19
CA LEU A 42 -0.12 -14.96 -2.35
C LEU A 42 0.03 -16.37 -2.94
N PHE A 43 1.10 -16.62 -3.69
CA PHE A 43 1.43 -17.95 -4.22
C PHE A 43 2.37 -18.73 -3.29
N PRO A 44 2.16 -20.04 -3.10
CA PRO A 44 3.09 -20.85 -2.32
C PRO A 44 4.36 -21.12 -3.14
N GLN A 45 5.53 -21.05 -2.51
CA GLN A 45 6.82 -21.35 -3.15
C GLN A 45 6.81 -22.72 -3.84
N SER A 46 6.15 -23.71 -3.24
CA SER A 46 6.01 -25.06 -3.81
C SER A 46 5.29 -25.09 -5.18
N GLN A 47 4.35 -24.19 -5.48
CA GLN A 47 3.76 -24.09 -6.82
C GLN A 47 4.82 -23.68 -7.84
N LEU A 48 5.62 -22.65 -7.53
CA LEU A 48 6.67 -22.17 -8.43
C LEU A 48 7.78 -23.20 -8.62
N THR A 49 8.19 -23.91 -7.56
CA THR A 49 9.19 -24.98 -7.67
C THR A 49 8.69 -26.10 -8.59
N SER A 50 7.50 -26.64 -8.34
CA SER A 50 6.96 -27.74 -9.16
C SER A 50 6.69 -27.31 -10.61
N PHE A 51 6.20 -26.09 -10.84
CA PHE A 51 6.03 -25.54 -12.19
C PHE A 51 7.37 -25.32 -12.92
N THR A 52 8.39 -24.78 -12.23
CA THR A 52 9.71 -24.55 -12.84
C THR A 52 10.39 -25.87 -13.22
N ASN A 53 10.28 -26.90 -12.36
CA ASN A 53 10.77 -28.24 -12.68
C ASN A 53 10.04 -28.82 -13.90
N ASP A 54 8.71 -28.69 -13.96
CA ASP A 54 7.90 -29.13 -15.12
C ASP A 54 8.37 -28.47 -16.44
N LEU A 55 8.69 -27.16 -16.41
CA LEU A 55 9.26 -26.45 -17.56
C LEU A 55 10.74 -26.79 -17.87
N MET A 56 11.49 -27.35 -16.92
CA MET A 56 12.87 -27.82 -17.13
C MET A 56 12.93 -29.26 -17.63
N GLU A 57 11.92 -30.07 -17.28
CA GLU A 57 11.80 -31.48 -17.68
C GLU A 57 11.04 -31.65 -19.01
N ASN A 58 10.10 -30.76 -19.33
CA ASN A 58 9.23 -30.86 -20.51
C ASN A 58 9.38 -29.70 -21.49
N VAL A 59 9.35 -30.01 -22.80
CA VAL A 59 9.30 -29.00 -23.87
C VAL A 59 7.85 -28.74 -24.25
N TYR A 60 7.28 -27.63 -23.78
CA TYR A 60 5.96 -27.15 -24.20
C TYR A 60 6.06 -26.28 -25.47
N GLY A 61 5.11 -26.44 -26.39
CA GLY A 61 5.09 -25.78 -27.70
C GLY A 61 3.69 -25.25 -28.04
N ASN A 62 3.57 -24.43 -29.09
CA ASN A 62 2.28 -23.86 -29.48
C ASN A 62 1.28 -25.00 -29.83
N PRO A 63 0.16 -25.16 -29.08
CA PRO A 63 -0.70 -26.36 -29.10
C PRO A 63 -1.44 -26.61 -30.43
N HIS A 64 -1.37 -25.66 -31.37
CA HIS A 64 -1.98 -25.78 -32.70
C HIS A 64 -1.13 -26.56 -33.72
N SER A 65 0.02 -27.13 -33.31
CA SER A 65 0.93 -27.90 -34.18
C SER A 65 0.77 -29.41 -34.03
N GLN A 66 1.29 -30.20 -34.98
CA GLN A 66 1.22 -31.68 -34.95
C GLN A 66 2.46 -32.37 -34.35
N ASN A 67 3.43 -31.59 -33.84
CA ASN A 67 4.65 -32.10 -33.21
C ASN A 67 4.41 -32.54 -31.74
N ILE A 68 5.40 -33.24 -31.16
CA ILE A 68 5.26 -33.89 -29.85
C ILE A 68 5.05 -32.86 -28.73
N SER A 69 5.80 -31.76 -28.72
CA SER A 69 5.68 -30.69 -27.72
C SER A 69 4.33 -29.99 -27.76
N SER A 70 3.75 -29.79 -28.95
CA SER A 70 2.39 -29.29 -29.12
C SER A 70 1.34 -30.24 -28.58
N LYS A 71 1.45 -31.55 -28.87
CA LYS A 71 0.51 -32.57 -28.34
C LYS A 71 0.53 -32.62 -26.82
N LEU A 72 1.72 -32.68 -26.21
CA LEU A 72 1.89 -32.58 -24.75
C LEU A 72 1.26 -31.31 -24.17
N THR A 73 1.39 -30.18 -24.87
CA THR A 73 0.79 -28.90 -24.45
C THR A 73 -0.74 -28.95 -24.52
N HIS A 74 -1.30 -29.45 -25.61
CA HIS A 74 -2.74 -29.64 -25.77
C HIS A 74 -3.31 -30.60 -24.71
N GLU A 75 -2.72 -31.78 -24.55
CA GLU A 75 -3.12 -32.78 -23.56
C GLU A 75 -3.07 -32.23 -22.12
N THR A 76 -2.04 -31.45 -21.78
CA THR A 76 -1.92 -30.83 -20.45
C THR A 76 -2.92 -29.68 -20.25
N VAL A 77 -3.18 -28.87 -21.28
CA VAL A 77 -4.23 -27.82 -21.26
C VAL A 77 -5.61 -28.43 -21.03
N GLU A 78 -5.97 -29.49 -21.76
CA GLU A 78 -7.27 -30.15 -21.59
C GLU A 78 -7.36 -30.86 -20.22
N HIS A 79 -6.29 -31.49 -19.74
CA HIS A 79 -6.24 -32.03 -18.37
C HIS A 79 -6.48 -30.95 -17.30
N VAL A 80 -5.96 -29.72 -17.50
CA VAL A 80 -6.25 -28.58 -16.62
C VAL A 80 -7.72 -28.15 -16.72
N ARG A 81 -8.37 -28.19 -17.91
CA ARG A 81 -9.83 -27.96 -18.01
C ARG A 81 -10.62 -28.98 -17.19
N TYR A 82 -10.30 -30.27 -17.31
CA TYR A 82 -10.95 -31.31 -16.51
C TYR A 82 -10.75 -31.08 -15.00
N ARG A 83 -9.55 -30.67 -14.56
CA ARG A 83 -9.31 -30.36 -13.13
C ARG A 83 -10.08 -29.13 -12.65
N ILE A 84 -10.21 -28.09 -13.49
CA ILE A 84 -11.05 -26.92 -13.20
C ILE A 84 -12.51 -27.34 -13.01
N LEU A 85 -13.06 -28.17 -13.92
CA LEU A 85 -14.44 -28.65 -13.83
C LEU A 85 -14.65 -29.51 -12.57
N ALA A 86 -13.73 -30.44 -12.28
CA ALA A 86 -13.78 -31.27 -11.08
C ALA A 86 -13.73 -30.46 -9.78
N HIS A 87 -12.93 -29.39 -9.72
CA HIS A 87 -12.86 -28.49 -8.56
C HIS A 87 -14.19 -27.76 -8.27
N PHE A 88 -15.02 -27.56 -9.30
CA PHE A 88 -16.37 -27.00 -9.18
C PHE A 88 -17.48 -28.07 -9.18
N HIS A 89 -17.12 -29.32 -8.87
CA HIS A 89 -18.03 -30.47 -8.81
C HIS A 89 -18.87 -30.66 -10.08
N THR A 90 -18.25 -30.52 -11.26
CA THR A 90 -18.97 -30.64 -12.53
C THR A 90 -18.14 -31.30 -13.63
N SER A 91 -18.78 -31.55 -14.78
CA SER A 91 -18.29 -32.37 -15.88
C SER A 91 -18.08 -31.55 -17.16
N SER A 92 -17.36 -32.12 -18.13
CA SER A 92 -17.30 -31.60 -19.50
C SER A 92 -18.59 -31.78 -20.30
N GLU A 93 -19.54 -32.59 -19.80
CA GLU A 93 -20.87 -32.75 -20.39
C GLU A 93 -21.80 -31.61 -19.97
N ASP A 94 -21.66 -31.12 -18.73
CA ASP A 94 -22.46 -30.02 -18.16
C ASP A 94 -21.88 -28.63 -18.44
N TYR A 95 -20.55 -28.46 -18.40
CA TYR A 95 -19.88 -27.16 -18.58
C TYR A 95 -18.65 -27.22 -19.47
N SER A 96 -18.42 -26.11 -20.18
CA SER A 96 -17.18 -25.83 -20.91
C SER A 96 -16.34 -24.77 -20.20
N VAL A 97 -15.03 -24.97 -20.16
CA VAL A 97 -14.05 -23.97 -19.71
C VAL A 97 -13.54 -23.18 -20.90
N ILE A 98 -13.70 -21.86 -20.88
CA ILE A 98 -13.06 -20.92 -21.83
C ILE A 98 -12.00 -20.13 -21.05
N PHE A 99 -10.73 -20.19 -21.43
CA PHE A 99 -9.67 -19.38 -20.83
C PHE A 99 -9.77 -17.92 -21.26
N THR A 100 -9.51 -17.01 -20.32
CA THR A 100 -9.59 -15.56 -20.52
C THR A 100 -8.50 -14.84 -19.72
N ALA A 101 -8.35 -13.52 -19.90
CA ALA A 101 -7.38 -12.73 -19.13
C ALA A 101 -7.77 -12.51 -17.63
N GLY A 102 -8.88 -13.08 -17.16
CA GLY A 102 -9.45 -12.83 -15.83
C GLY A 102 -10.97 -12.62 -15.86
N SER A 103 -11.60 -12.58 -14.69
CA SER A 103 -13.06 -12.43 -14.55
C SER A 103 -13.64 -11.23 -15.32
N THR A 104 -12.90 -10.12 -15.42
CA THR A 104 -13.30 -8.94 -16.22
C THR A 104 -13.39 -9.25 -17.72
N ALA A 105 -12.49 -10.06 -18.26
CA ALA A 105 -12.53 -10.47 -19.66
C ALA A 105 -13.66 -11.48 -19.92
N ALA A 106 -13.88 -12.42 -18.99
CA ALA A 106 -15.02 -13.33 -19.00
C ALA A 106 -16.37 -12.60 -18.95
N LEU A 107 -16.53 -11.60 -18.07
CA LEU A 107 -17.71 -10.73 -18.00
C LEU A 107 -17.94 -9.95 -19.30
N LYS A 108 -16.88 -9.38 -19.87
CA LYS A 108 -16.93 -8.68 -21.17
C LYS A 108 -17.37 -9.62 -22.30
N LEU A 109 -16.82 -10.84 -22.35
CA LEU A 109 -17.15 -11.86 -23.34
C LEU A 109 -18.64 -12.21 -23.29
N VAL A 110 -19.22 -12.46 -22.10
CA VAL A 110 -20.67 -12.69 -21.98
C VAL A 110 -21.46 -11.44 -22.42
N ALA A 111 -21.03 -10.24 -22.04
CA ALA A 111 -21.70 -9.01 -22.47
C ALA A 111 -21.71 -8.80 -24.00
N GLU A 112 -20.64 -9.19 -24.70
CA GLU A 112 -20.51 -9.05 -26.15
C GLU A 112 -21.15 -10.21 -26.93
N ALA A 113 -21.24 -11.42 -26.35
CA ALA A 113 -21.71 -12.63 -27.04
C ALA A 113 -23.11 -13.12 -26.62
N PHE A 114 -23.72 -12.62 -25.54
CA PHE A 114 -25.09 -12.99 -25.16
C PHE A 114 -26.10 -12.56 -26.26
N PRO A 115 -27.16 -13.33 -26.55
CA PRO A 115 -28.07 -13.07 -27.67
C PRO A 115 -29.09 -11.96 -27.34
N TRP A 116 -28.58 -10.74 -27.18
CA TRP A 116 -29.37 -9.54 -26.90
C TRP A 116 -30.39 -9.23 -28.00
N VAL A 117 -31.63 -8.94 -27.59
CA VAL A 117 -32.71 -8.47 -28.47
C VAL A 117 -33.00 -7.00 -28.16
N SER A 118 -32.89 -6.13 -29.16
CA SER A 118 -33.26 -4.72 -29.03
C SER A 118 -34.79 -4.55 -28.97
N PRO A 119 -35.31 -3.49 -28.33
CA PRO A 119 -36.74 -3.21 -28.32
C PRO A 119 -37.24 -2.80 -29.71
N GLY A 120 -38.47 -3.20 -30.03
CA GLY A 120 -39.16 -2.91 -31.30
C GLY A 120 -40.68 -2.83 -31.10
N PRO A 121 -41.47 -2.62 -32.18
CA PRO A 121 -42.91 -2.36 -32.07
C PRO A 121 -43.72 -3.46 -31.36
N GLU A 122 -43.30 -4.72 -31.49
CA GLU A 122 -43.97 -5.90 -30.93
C GLU A 122 -43.17 -6.57 -29.80
N CYS A 123 -41.97 -6.05 -29.47
CA CYS A 123 -41.06 -6.70 -28.53
C CYS A 123 -40.46 -5.69 -27.55
N SER A 124 -40.61 -5.95 -26.23
CA SER A 124 -40.12 -5.03 -25.20
C SER A 124 -38.58 -4.95 -25.11
N GLY A 125 -37.86 -5.87 -25.75
CA GLY A 125 -36.40 -5.99 -25.72
C GLY A 125 -35.87 -6.74 -24.50
N SER A 126 -34.68 -7.33 -24.65
CA SER A 126 -33.91 -7.94 -23.57
C SER A 126 -33.67 -6.94 -22.43
N ARG A 127 -33.39 -7.48 -21.23
CA ARG A 127 -32.99 -6.69 -20.05
C ARG A 127 -31.70 -7.27 -19.48
N PHE A 128 -30.81 -6.38 -19.07
CA PHE A 128 -29.64 -6.72 -18.26
C PHE A 128 -29.86 -6.20 -16.83
N CYS A 129 -30.11 -7.09 -15.89
CA CYS A 129 -30.25 -6.74 -14.48
C CYS A 129 -28.99 -7.12 -13.72
N TYR A 130 -28.54 -6.25 -12.81
CA TYR A 130 -27.36 -6.53 -11.99
C TYR A 130 -27.52 -5.97 -10.57
N LEU A 131 -26.97 -6.67 -9.56
CA LEU A 131 -26.96 -6.12 -8.20
C LEU A 131 -26.12 -4.84 -8.12
N THR A 132 -26.56 -3.85 -7.34
CA THR A 132 -25.76 -2.65 -7.03
C THR A 132 -24.48 -2.94 -6.24
N ASP A 133 -24.38 -4.11 -5.62
CA ASP A 133 -23.16 -4.64 -4.96
C ASP A 133 -22.22 -5.38 -5.95
N SER A 134 -22.48 -5.32 -7.25
CA SER A 134 -21.61 -5.93 -8.27
C SER A 134 -20.32 -5.14 -8.48
N HIS A 135 -19.21 -5.85 -8.69
CA HIS A 135 -17.92 -5.26 -9.07
C HIS A 135 -18.01 -4.43 -10.37
N THR A 136 -17.19 -3.40 -10.51
CA THR A 136 -17.20 -2.44 -11.66
C THR A 136 -17.17 -3.12 -13.02
N SER A 137 -16.57 -4.31 -13.16
CA SER A 137 -16.58 -5.09 -14.41
C SER A 137 -17.99 -5.47 -14.87
N VAL A 138 -18.90 -5.81 -13.94
CA VAL A 138 -20.32 -6.09 -14.21
C VAL A 138 -21.03 -4.79 -14.61
N VAL A 139 -20.77 -3.71 -13.89
CA VAL A 139 -21.30 -2.37 -14.22
C VAL A 139 -20.81 -1.90 -15.61
N GLY A 140 -19.63 -2.34 -16.05
CA GLY A 140 -19.10 -2.11 -17.39
C GLY A 140 -19.93 -2.76 -18.51
N MET A 141 -20.58 -3.90 -18.26
CA MET A 141 -21.46 -4.59 -19.24
C MET A 141 -22.62 -3.69 -19.70
N ARG A 142 -23.01 -2.69 -18.89
CA ARG A 142 -24.00 -1.66 -19.24
C ARG A 142 -23.64 -0.91 -20.52
N LYS A 143 -22.36 -0.70 -20.81
CA LYS A 143 -21.91 0.03 -22.01
C LYS A 143 -22.10 -0.79 -23.28
N VAL A 144 -21.87 -2.10 -23.22
CA VAL A 144 -22.10 -3.03 -24.34
C VAL A 144 -23.60 -3.14 -24.63
N THR A 145 -24.41 -3.40 -23.60
CA THR A 145 -25.88 -3.49 -23.73
C THR A 145 -26.51 -2.19 -24.20
N THR A 146 -26.08 -1.02 -23.69
CA THR A 146 -26.55 0.29 -24.19
C THR A 146 -26.24 0.48 -25.67
N ALA A 147 -25.06 0.05 -26.16
CA ALA A 147 -24.71 0.13 -27.58
C ALA A 147 -25.58 -0.80 -28.46
N MET A 148 -26.19 -1.84 -27.87
CA MET A 148 -27.16 -2.74 -28.51
C MET A 148 -28.62 -2.33 -28.24
N ASN A 149 -28.86 -1.11 -27.73
CA ASN A 149 -30.18 -0.60 -27.33
C ASN A 149 -30.92 -1.43 -26.25
N VAL A 150 -30.19 -2.23 -25.45
CA VAL A 150 -30.73 -3.03 -24.35
C VAL A 150 -30.77 -2.24 -23.05
N THR A 151 -31.89 -2.33 -22.34
CA THR A 151 -32.05 -1.68 -21.03
C THR A 151 -31.21 -2.38 -19.95
N SER A 152 -30.33 -1.61 -19.30
CA SER A 152 -29.63 -2.02 -18.08
C SER A 152 -30.37 -1.53 -16.83
N ILE A 153 -30.60 -2.39 -15.86
CA ILE A 153 -31.35 -2.09 -14.63
C ILE A 153 -30.51 -2.47 -13.40
N PRO A 154 -30.08 -1.50 -12.57
CA PRO A 154 -29.54 -1.80 -11.25
C PRO A 154 -30.66 -2.30 -10.33
N VAL A 155 -30.40 -3.38 -9.58
CA VAL A 155 -31.33 -3.94 -8.59
C VAL A 155 -30.63 -3.95 -7.24
N ARG A 156 -31.34 -3.59 -6.15
CA ARG A 156 -30.70 -3.53 -4.83
C ARG A 156 -30.71 -4.91 -4.14
N PRO A 157 -29.71 -5.22 -3.29
CA PRO A 157 -29.72 -6.41 -2.42
C PRO A 157 -31.03 -6.63 -1.66
N GLU A 158 -31.62 -5.54 -1.16
CA GLU A 158 -32.85 -5.52 -0.38
C GLU A 158 -34.08 -5.84 -1.24
N ASP A 159 -34.11 -5.37 -2.49
CA ASP A 159 -35.20 -5.64 -3.44
C ASP A 159 -35.23 -7.14 -3.81
N MET A 160 -34.06 -7.76 -4.03
CA MET A 160 -33.96 -9.21 -4.28
C MET A 160 -34.38 -10.03 -3.06
N ARG A 161 -33.91 -9.67 -1.85
CA ARG A 161 -34.33 -10.31 -0.58
C ARG A 161 -35.82 -10.13 -0.28
N LEU A 162 -36.47 -9.09 -0.83
CA LEU A 162 -37.91 -8.89 -0.76
C LEU A 162 -38.68 -9.69 -1.84
N ALA A 163 -38.09 -9.85 -3.03
CA ALA A 163 -38.63 -10.71 -4.09
C ALA A 163 -38.58 -12.20 -3.68
N GLU A 164 -37.53 -12.65 -3.01
CA GLU A 164 -37.42 -14.00 -2.43
C GLU A 164 -38.57 -14.34 -1.47
N ARG A 165 -39.12 -13.33 -0.77
CA ARG A 165 -40.28 -13.47 0.14
C ARG A 165 -41.64 -13.31 -0.54
N ARG A 166 -41.67 -13.03 -1.85
CA ARG A 166 -42.89 -12.76 -2.64
C ARG A 166 -42.91 -13.70 -3.84
N ALA A 167 -43.65 -14.79 -3.73
CA ALA A 167 -43.88 -15.70 -4.86
C ALA A 167 -44.30 -14.90 -6.10
N ALA A 168 -43.51 -14.98 -7.17
CA ALA A 168 -43.73 -14.15 -8.36
C ALA A 168 -45.07 -14.48 -9.04
N ALA A 169 -45.69 -13.46 -9.62
CA ALA A 169 -46.82 -13.65 -10.53
C ALA A 169 -46.34 -14.43 -11.77
N ALA A 170 -47.19 -15.33 -12.28
CA ALA A 170 -46.84 -16.21 -13.39
C ALA A 170 -46.37 -15.43 -14.62
N SER A 171 -45.15 -15.72 -15.08
CA SER A 171 -44.66 -15.31 -16.38
C SER A 171 -45.43 -16.02 -17.49
N ASP A 172 -45.65 -15.35 -18.62
CA ASP A 172 -46.01 -16.00 -19.88
C ASP A 172 -44.95 -17.08 -20.24
N PRO A 173 -45.31 -18.37 -20.27
CA PRO A 173 -44.35 -19.46 -20.50
C PRO A 173 -43.87 -19.55 -21.94
N ASP A 174 -44.62 -18.99 -22.90
CA ASP A 174 -44.29 -19.06 -24.32
C ASP A 174 -43.25 -17.97 -24.71
N CYS A 175 -43.07 -16.95 -23.87
CA CYS A 175 -42.14 -15.86 -24.12
C CYS A 175 -40.66 -16.28 -23.94
N GLN A 176 -39.98 -16.61 -25.04
CA GLN A 176 -38.55 -17.01 -25.03
C GLN A 176 -37.54 -15.84 -25.10
N LEU A 177 -37.97 -14.60 -24.82
CA LEU A 177 -37.13 -13.40 -24.87
C LEU A 177 -35.99 -13.49 -23.83
N PRO A 178 -34.69 -13.43 -24.21
CA PRO A 178 -33.61 -13.68 -23.26
C PRO A 178 -33.30 -12.44 -22.40
N HIS A 179 -33.27 -12.64 -21.09
CA HIS A 179 -32.85 -11.66 -20.08
C HIS A 179 -31.67 -12.21 -19.28
N LEU A 180 -30.75 -11.34 -18.86
CA LEU A 180 -29.58 -11.73 -18.08
C LEU A 180 -29.61 -11.06 -16.71
N PHE A 181 -29.56 -11.86 -15.65
CA PHE A 181 -29.31 -11.38 -14.29
C PHE A 181 -27.86 -11.67 -13.90
N CYS A 182 -27.17 -10.68 -13.33
CA CYS A 182 -25.81 -10.83 -12.81
C CYS A 182 -25.72 -10.41 -11.35
N TYR A 183 -25.14 -11.28 -10.50
CA TYR A 183 -24.89 -10.94 -9.11
C TYR A 183 -23.59 -11.61 -8.61
N PRO A 184 -22.87 -10.97 -7.67
CA PRO A 184 -21.73 -11.59 -7.02
C PRO A 184 -22.19 -12.69 -6.06
N ALA A 185 -21.47 -13.82 -6.02
CA ALA A 185 -21.66 -14.83 -4.97
C ALA A 185 -21.21 -14.30 -3.59
N GLN A 186 -20.23 -13.40 -3.57
CA GLN A 186 -19.75 -12.70 -2.39
C GLN A 186 -19.36 -11.27 -2.75
N SER A 187 -19.84 -10.28 -2.00
CA SER A 187 -19.39 -8.90 -2.13
C SER A 187 -17.88 -8.80 -1.88
N ASN A 188 -17.17 -8.18 -2.81
CA ASN A 188 -15.76 -7.82 -2.63
C ASN A 188 -15.58 -6.55 -1.77
N PHE A 189 -16.68 -5.86 -1.43
CA PHE A 189 -16.72 -4.71 -0.53
C PHE A 189 -16.92 -5.17 0.92
N SER A 190 -18.10 -5.73 1.25
CA SER A 190 -18.48 -6.07 2.63
C SER A 190 -18.13 -7.50 3.05
N GLY A 191 -17.81 -8.39 2.10
CA GLY A 191 -17.67 -9.83 2.36
C GLY A 191 -18.99 -10.60 2.42
N THR A 192 -20.14 -9.93 2.43
CA THR A 192 -21.46 -10.57 2.51
C THR A 192 -21.71 -11.50 1.33
N ARG A 193 -22.30 -12.66 1.62
CA ARG A 193 -22.62 -13.71 0.64
C ARG A 193 -24.07 -13.60 0.20
N TYR A 194 -24.30 -13.88 -1.07
CA TYR A 194 -25.63 -13.85 -1.68
C TYR A 194 -26.09 -15.28 -1.95
N PRO A 195 -27.36 -15.64 -1.65
CA PRO A 195 -27.81 -17.02 -1.72
C PRO A 195 -27.60 -17.64 -3.12
N LEU A 196 -26.96 -18.81 -3.17
CA LEU A 196 -26.79 -19.57 -4.41
C LEU A 196 -28.10 -20.26 -4.86
N SER A 197 -29.12 -20.28 -3.99
CA SER A 197 -30.50 -20.66 -4.33
C SER A 197 -31.10 -19.75 -5.41
N TRP A 198 -30.73 -18.45 -5.43
CA TRP A 198 -31.27 -17.46 -6.38
C TRP A 198 -31.02 -17.85 -7.85
N ILE A 199 -29.97 -18.63 -8.15
CA ILE A 199 -29.75 -19.22 -9.47
C ILE A 199 -30.96 -20.06 -9.92
N GLY A 200 -31.43 -20.95 -9.04
CA GLY A 200 -32.57 -21.82 -9.31
C GLY A 200 -33.89 -21.06 -9.36
N GLU A 201 -34.12 -20.15 -8.41
CA GLU A 201 -35.36 -19.37 -8.33
C GLU A 201 -35.54 -18.42 -9.52
N VAL A 202 -34.46 -17.79 -9.98
CA VAL A 202 -34.49 -16.89 -11.16
C VAL A 202 -34.66 -17.66 -12.45
N LYS A 203 -33.91 -18.75 -12.65
CA LYS A 203 -34.04 -19.59 -13.87
C LYS A 203 -35.38 -20.32 -13.97
N ALA A 204 -36.06 -20.52 -12.84
CA ALA A 204 -37.42 -21.08 -12.78
C ALA A 204 -38.53 -20.02 -12.77
N GLY A 205 -38.21 -18.73 -12.86
CA GLY A 205 -39.19 -17.62 -12.86
C GLY A 205 -39.94 -17.41 -11.53
N ARG A 206 -39.60 -18.14 -10.46
CA ARG A 206 -40.23 -18.03 -9.13
C ARG A 206 -39.81 -16.75 -8.40
N MET A 207 -38.62 -16.25 -8.71
CA MET A 207 -38.14 -14.92 -8.35
C MET A 207 -37.67 -14.21 -9.62
N CYS A 208 -37.99 -12.94 -9.79
CA CYS A 208 -37.57 -12.15 -10.96
C CYS A 208 -36.96 -10.82 -10.50
N PRO A 209 -35.76 -10.41 -10.98
CA PRO A 209 -35.17 -9.12 -10.62
C PRO A 209 -36.03 -7.93 -11.07
N VAL A 210 -36.78 -8.10 -12.15
CA VAL A 210 -37.83 -7.19 -12.64
C VAL A 210 -38.96 -8.05 -13.20
N SER A 211 -40.22 -7.69 -12.96
CA SER A 211 -41.37 -8.39 -13.53
C SER A 211 -41.53 -8.02 -15.02
N VAL A 212 -41.01 -8.87 -15.90
CA VAL A 212 -41.18 -8.83 -17.37
C VAL A 212 -41.35 -10.26 -17.90
N PRO A 213 -42.15 -10.47 -18.97
CA PRO A 213 -42.24 -11.78 -19.62
C PRO A 213 -40.95 -12.06 -20.41
N GLY A 214 -40.46 -13.29 -20.29
CA GLY A 214 -39.22 -13.73 -20.92
C GLY A 214 -38.47 -14.77 -20.10
N LYS A 215 -37.35 -15.24 -20.65
CA LYS A 215 -36.50 -16.29 -20.07
C LYS A 215 -35.25 -15.70 -19.41
N TRP A 216 -35.08 -15.93 -18.12
CA TRP A 216 -33.92 -15.46 -17.36
C TRP A 216 -32.75 -16.44 -17.39
N PHE A 217 -31.56 -15.89 -17.59
CA PHE A 217 -30.26 -16.54 -17.46
C PHE A 217 -29.46 -15.86 -16.34
N VAL A 218 -28.57 -16.61 -15.67
CA VAL A 218 -27.86 -16.14 -14.47
C VAL A 218 -26.33 -16.21 -14.66
N LEU A 219 -25.69 -15.05 -14.54
CA LEU A 219 -24.24 -14.89 -14.46
C LEU A 219 -23.83 -14.67 -12.99
N LEU A 220 -23.24 -15.69 -12.38
CA LEU A 220 -22.78 -15.63 -10.99
C LEU A 220 -21.33 -15.12 -10.96
N ASP A 221 -21.08 -13.86 -10.57
CA ASP A 221 -19.72 -13.36 -10.35
C ASP A 221 -19.13 -13.98 -9.08
N ALA A 222 -18.51 -15.16 -9.26
CA ALA A 222 -17.96 -15.94 -8.18
C ALA A 222 -16.55 -15.48 -7.77
N ALA A 223 -15.99 -14.45 -8.41
CA ALA A 223 -14.55 -14.11 -8.34
C ALA A 223 -14.02 -13.72 -6.96
N SER A 224 -14.87 -13.32 -6.01
CA SER A 224 -14.50 -13.08 -4.61
C SER A 224 -14.95 -14.18 -3.64
N TYR A 225 -15.72 -15.16 -4.11
CA TYR A 225 -16.24 -16.27 -3.33
C TYR A 225 -15.31 -17.48 -3.42
N VAL A 226 -14.96 -17.89 -4.66
CA VAL A 226 -14.14 -19.11 -4.92
C VAL A 226 -12.68 -18.98 -4.47
N SER A 227 -12.20 -17.77 -4.16
CA SER A 227 -10.91 -17.56 -3.49
C SER A 227 -10.86 -18.19 -2.10
N THR A 228 -12.03 -18.40 -1.46
CA THR A 228 -12.13 -18.73 -0.04
C THR A 228 -13.25 -19.72 0.30
N SER A 229 -14.00 -20.26 -0.66
CA SER A 229 -15.08 -21.24 -0.39
C SER A 229 -15.41 -22.14 -1.59
N PRO A 230 -15.95 -23.36 -1.36
CA PRO A 230 -16.36 -24.27 -2.41
C PRO A 230 -17.60 -23.76 -3.14
N LEU A 231 -17.62 -23.95 -4.46
CA LEU A 231 -18.79 -23.77 -5.32
C LEU A 231 -19.09 -25.11 -5.99
N ASP A 232 -20.31 -25.61 -5.82
CA ASP A 232 -20.78 -26.84 -6.45
C ASP A 232 -21.74 -26.49 -7.60
N LEU A 233 -21.31 -26.72 -8.83
CA LEU A 233 -22.10 -26.45 -10.04
C LEU A 233 -22.99 -27.61 -10.47
N SER A 234 -22.93 -28.78 -9.82
CA SER A 234 -23.96 -29.82 -9.96
C SER A 234 -25.26 -29.38 -9.27
N VAL A 235 -25.13 -28.75 -8.09
CA VAL A 235 -26.24 -28.19 -7.32
C VAL A 235 -26.63 -26.80 -7.84
N HIS A 236 -25.69 -25.87 -7.93
CA HIS A 236 -25.96 -24.47 -8.24
C HIS A 236 -25.65 -24.14 -9.70
N GLN A 237 -26.50 -24.65 -10.60
CA GLN A 237 -26.29 -24.60 -12.06
C GLN A 237 -26.45 -23.18 -12.67
N ALA A 238 -25.50 -22.28 -12.41
CA ALA A 238 -25.41 -20.96 -13.05
C ALA A 238 -25.10 -21.09 -14.56
N ASP A 239 -25.60 -20.18 -15.38
CA ASP A 239 -25.38 -20.26 -16.83
C ASP A 239 -23.95 -19.87 -17.23
N PHE A 240 -23.37 -18.93 -16.47
CA PHE A 240 -22.07 -18.32 -16.72
C PHE A 240 -21.34 -18.03 -15.39
N VAL A 241 -20.08 -18.43 -15.25
CA VAL A 241 -19.26 -18.19 -14.05
C VAL A 241 -17.85 -17.68 -14.41
N PRO A 242 -17.54 -16.37 -14.22
CA PRO A 242 -16.22 -15.80 -14.46
C PRO A 242 -15.25 -16.05 -13.28
N LEU A 243 -14.01 -16.40 -13.60
CA LEU A 243 -12.96 -16.82 -12.65
C LEU A 243 -11.65 -16.06 -12.86
N SER A 244 -10.88 -15.89 -11.79
CA SER A 244 -9.55 -15.26 -11.79
C SER A 244 -8.58 -16.06 -10.92
N PHE A 245 -7.66 -16.82 -11.54
CA PHE A 245 -6.89 -17.83 -10.80
C PHE A 245 -5.87 -17.23 -9.81
N TYR A 246 -5.37 -16.02 -10.07
CA TYR A 246 -4.53 -15.28 -9.12
C TYR A 246 -5.23 -14.96 -7.78
N LYS A 247 -6.56 -15.12 -7.67
CA LYS A 247 -7.29 -15.01 -6.39
C LYS A 247 -7.40 -16.32 -5.62
N LEU A 248 -7.20 -17.47 -6.29
CA LEU A 248 -7.13 -18.79 -5.64
C LEU A 248 -5.68 -19.16 -5.29
N PHE A 249 -4.74 -18.88 -6.20
CA PHE A 249 -3.35 -19.38 -6.10
C PHE A 249 -2.29 -18.27 -6.07
N GLY A 250 -2.62 -17.01 -6.29
CA GLY A 250 -1.66 -15.89 -6.41
C GLY A 250 -0.87 -15.87 -7.73
N PHE A 251 -0.56 -17.04 -8.29
CA PHE A 251 0.12 -17.23 -9.57
C PHE A 251 -0.65 -18.25 -10.43
N PRO A 252 -0.77 -18.07 -11.76
CA PRO A 252 -0.30 -16.92 -12.54
C PRO A 252 -1.27 -15.73 -12.50
N THR A 253 -0.73 -14.54 -12.80
CA THR A 253 -1.52 -13.31 -12.97
C THR A 253 -1.85 -13.09 -14.45
N GLY A 254 -2.99 -12.48 -14.76
CA GLY A 254 -3.44 -12.30 -16.14
C GLY A 254 -4.11 -13.53 -16.77
N LEU A 255 -4.36 -14.59 -16.00
CA LEU A 255 -5.17 -15.74 -16.41
C LEU A 255 -6.44 -15.87 -15.54
N GLY A 256 -7.53 -16.21 -16.20
CA GLY A 256 -8.82 -16.58 -15.64
C GLY A 256 -9.59 -17.47 -16.59
N ALA A 257 -10.87 -17.69 -16.30
CA ALA A 257 -11.73 -18.47 -17.15
C ALA A 257 -13.18 -17.95 -17.12
N LEU A 258 -13.97 -18.37 -18.10
CA LEU A 258 -15.41 -18.39 -18.06
C LEU A 258 -15.86 -19.85 -18.10
N LEU A 259 -16.59 -20.30 -17.07
CA LEU A 259 -17.37 -21.53 -17.18
C LEU A 259 -18.70 -21.19 -17.83
N VAL A 260 -19.09 -21.96 -18.85
CA VAL A 260 -20.36 -21.81 -19.56
C VAL A 260 -21.12 -23.13 -19.48
N ASN A 261 -22.38 -23.09 -19.03
CA ASN A 261 -23.22 -24.28 -19.05
C ASN A 261 -23.46 -24.73 -20.50
N ASN A 262 -23.21 -25.99 -20.82
CA ASN A 262 -23.28 -26.50 -22.19
C ASN A 262 -24.69 -26.41 -22.81
N ARG A 263 -25.74 -26.32 -21.97
CA ARG A 263 -27.13 -26.10 -22.42
C ARG A 263 -27.37 -24.67 -22.93
N VAL A 264 -26.48 -23.71 -22.61
CA VAL A 264 -26.55 -22.30 -23.07
C VAL A 264 -25.41 -21.89 -24.00
N ALA A 265 -24.31 -22.65 -24.07
CA ALA A 265 -23.18 -22.35 -24.94
C ALA A 265 -23.53 -22.21 -26.46
N PRO A 266 -24.56 -22.87 -27.01
CA PRO A 266 -25.05 -22.61 -28.37
C PRO A 266 -25.74 -21.25 -28.56
N LEU A 267 -26.22 -20.62 -27.47
CA LEU A 267 -26.89 -19.32 -27.51
C LEU A 267 -25.91 -18.15 -27.65
N LEU A 268 -24.65 -18.33 -27.23
CA LEU A 268 -23.61 -17.30 -27.35
C LEU A 268 -23.20 -17.11 -28.82
N ARG A 269 -23.30 -15.87 -29.31
CA ARG A 269 -23.02 -15.45 -30.69
C ARG A 269 -21.81 -14.51 -30.71
N LYS A 270 -20.65 -15.03 -31.08
CA LYS A 270 -19.42 -14.24 -31.24
C LYS A 270 -19.41 -13.56 -32.62
N THR A 271 -19.17 -12.26 -32.68
CA THR A 271 -19.11 -11.48 -33.94
C THR A 271 -17.68 -11.31 -34.48
N TYR A 272 -16.67 -11.40 -33.61
CA TYR A 272 -15.26 -11.40 -33.96
C TYR A 272 -14.70 -12.83 -33.97
N PHE A 273 -13.80 -13.15 -34.90
CA PHE A 273 -13.08 -14.42 -34.93
C PHE A 273 -11.58 -14.21 -35.16
N GLY A 274 -10.75 -14.78 -34.28
CA GLY A 274 -9.32 -14.89 -34.44
C GLY A 274 -8.88 -16.24 -35.01
N GLY A 275 -7.57 -16.40 -35.20
CA GLY A 275 -6.96 -17.70 -35.56
C GLY A 275 -7.33 -18.81 -34.57
N GLY A 276 -7.39 -20.06 -35.04
CA GLY A 276 -7.86 -21.20 -34.25
C GLY A 276 -9.39 -21.32 -34.18
N THR A 277 -10.13 -20.21 -34.06
CA THR A 277 -11.59 -20.23 -33.80
C THR A 277 -12.47 -20.60 -34.99
N ALA A 278 -11.92 -20.56 -36.21
CA ALA A 278 -12.61 -20.94 -37.43
C ALA A 278 -12.40 -22.42 -37.78
N ALA A 279 -13.45 -23.08 -38.27
CA ALA A 279 -13.34 -24.31 -39.03
C ALA A 279 -13.09 -24.01 -40.52
N ALA A 280 -13.76 -22.99 -41.06
CA ALA A 280 -13.53 -22.43 -42.40
C ALA A 280 -13.94 -20.95 -42.43
N TYR A 281 -13.31 -20.15 -43.30
CA TYR A 281 -13.71 -18.77 -43.58
C TYR A 281 -13.22 -18.34 -44.97
N LEU A 282 -13.82 -17.30 -45.55
CA LEU A 282 -13.33 -16.65 -46.77
C LEU A 282 -12.78 -15.25 -46.46
N ALA A 283 -11.89 -14.75 -47.32
CA ALA A 283 -11.24 -13.44 -47.15
C ALA A 283 -11.90 -12.31 -47.97
N GLY A 284 -12.75 -12.65 -48.95
CA GLY A 284 -13.42 -11.70 -49.84
C GLY A 284 -14.94 -11.67 -49.72
N GLU A 285 -15.52 -12.52 -48.86
CA GLU A 285 -16.97 -12.70 -48.67
C GLU A 285 -17.26 -12.91 -47.18
N ASP A 286 -18.46 -12.54 -46.73
CA ASP A 286 -18.93 -12.78 -45.35
C ASP A 286 -19.34 -14.26 -45.17
N PHE A 287 -18.32 -15.12 -45.14
CA PHE A 287 -18.45 -16.55 -44.91
C PHE A 287 -17.51 -16.96 -43.77
N TYR A 288 -18.10 -17.42 -42.67
CA TYR A 288 -17.39 -17.93 -41.50
C TYR A 288 -18.15 -19.13 -40.92
N ILE A 289 -17.45 -20.24 -40.71
CA ILE A 289 -17.93 -21.41 -39.97
C ILE A 289 -17.09 -21.51 -38.69
N PRO A 290 -17.69 -21.35 -37.50
CA PRO A 290 -16.99 -21.51 -36.23
C PRO A 290 -16.57 -22.96 -36.00
N ARG A 291 -15.57 -23.16 -35.12
CA ARG A 291 -15.28 -24.46 -34.52
C ARG A 291 -16.49 -25.02 -33.76
N SER A 292 -16.53 -26.34 -33.58
CA SER A 292 -17.60 -27.01 -32.83
C SER A 292 -17.41 -26.93 -31.31
N SER A 293 -16.17 -27.00 -30.82
CA SER A 293 -15.87 -26.92 -29.38
C SER A 293 -16.14 -25.51 -28.85
N VAL A 294 -16.78 -25.41 -27.68
CA VAL A 294 -17.07 -24.13 -27.02
C VAL A 294 -15.76 -23.40 -26.66
N ALA A 295 -14.72 -24.10 -26.23
CA ALA A 295 -13.42 -23.49 -25.95
C ALA A 295 -12.81 -22.88 -27.23
N GLU A 296 -12.68 -23.68 -28.30
CA GLU A 296 -12.11 -23.24 -29.58
C GLU A 296 -12.86 -22.04 -30.18
N ARG A 297 -14.20 -21.97 -30.04
CA ARG A 297 -14.99 -20.83 -30.54
C ARG A 297 -14.60 -19.49 -29.91
N PHE A 298 -14.22 -19.51 -28.63
CA PHE A 298 -14.06 -18.29 -27.84
C PHE A 298 -12.60 -17.94 -27.52
N GLU A 299 -11.66 -18.89 -27.62
CA GLU A 299 -10.22 -18.68 -27.41
C GLU A 299 -9.52 -18.21 -28.70
N ASP A 300 -9.37 -16.89 -28.88
CA ASP A 300 -8.71 -16.31 -30.06
C ASP A 300 -7.18 -16.51 -30.05
N GLY A 301 -6.66 -17.22 -31.06
CA GLY A 301 -5.24 -17.39 -31.29
C GLY A 301 -4.59 -18.44 -30.39
N THR A 302 -3.40 -18.13 -29.86
CA THR A 302 -2.69 -18.99 -28.91
C THR A 302 -2.94 -18.49 -27.50
N ILE A 303 -3.65 -19.29 -26.70
CA ILE A 303 -3.84 -19.06 -25.26
C ILE A 303 -2.49 -19.03 -24.52
N SER A 304 -2.45 -18.45 -23.31
CA SER A 304 -1.26 -18.53 -22.46
C SER A 304 -1.11 -19.93 -21.85
N PHE A 305 -0.68 -20.89 -22.66
CA PHE A 305 -0.64 -22.31 -22.30
C PHE A 305 0.29 -22.58 -21.11
N LEU A 306 1.40 -21.83 -20.97
CA LEU A 306 2.29 -21.95 -19.81
C LEU A 306 1.60 -21.53 -18.50
N ASP A 307 0.80 -20.45 -18.52
CA ASP A 307 0.00 -20.04 -17.37
C ASP A 307 -1.11 -21.07 -17.06
N VAL A 308 -1.72 -21.67 -18.10
CA VAL A 308 -2.69 -22.77 -17.91
C VAL A 308 -2.00 -23.98 -17.24
N ILE A 309 -0.81 -24.37 -17.68
CA ILE A 309 -0.01 -25.44 -17.07
C ILE A 309 0.34 -25.09 -15.61
N ALA A 310 0.60 -23.83 -15.27
CA ALA A 310 0.83 -23.41 -13.88
C ALA A 310 -0.37 -23.61 -12.94
N LEU A 311 -1.60 -23.74 -13.47
CA LEU A 311 -2.80 -24.02 -12.66
C LEU A 311 -2.78 -25.43 -12.08
N LYS A 312 -2.27 -26.45 -12.80
CA LYS A 312 -2.07 -27.83 -12.31
C LYS A 312 -1.36 -27.80 -10.95
N HIS A 313 -0.20 -27.17 -10.93
CA HIS A 313 0.65 -26.97 -9.74
C HIS A 313 -0.02 -26.09 -8.66
N GLY A 314 -0.90 -25.17 -9.06
CA GLY A 314 -1.71 -24.35 -8.15
C GLY A 314 -2.76 -25.17 -7.39
N PHE A 315 -3.52 -26.02 -8.10
CA PHE A 315 -4.45 -26.98 -7.49
C PHE A 315 -3.70 -27.99 -6.60
N ASP A 316 -2.59 -28.57 -7.09
CA ASP A 316 -1.76 -29.50 -6.30
C ASP A 316 -1.24 -28.87 -5.00
N ALA A 317 -0.84 -27.59 -5.05
CA ALA A 317 -0.41 -26.86 -3.86
C ALA A 317 -1.57 -26.53 -2.92
N LEU A 318 -2.73 -26.09 -3.45
CA LEU A 318 -3.90 -25.78 -2.63
C LEU A 318 -4.44 -27.02 -1.91
N GLU A 319 -4.62 -28.12 -2.63
CA GLU A 319 -5.13 -29.39 -2.09
C GLU A 319 -4.18 -29.95 -1.03
N ARG A 320 -2.87 -30.02 -1.32
CA ARG A 320 -1.85 -30.53 -0.37
C ARG A 320 -1.67 -29.65 0.86
N LEU A 321 -1.79 -28.32 0.74
CA LEU A 321 -1.61 -27.41 1.88
C LEU A 321 -2.84 -27.34 2.77
N THR A 322 -4.06 -27.44 2.21
CA THR A 322 -5.30 -27.11 2.94
C THR A 322 -6.25 -28.28 3.14
N GLY A 323 -6.13 -29.36 2.37
CA GLY A 323 -7.11 -30.44 2.32
C GLY A 323 -8.43 -30.07 1.61
N GLY A 324 -8.52 -28.89 0.98
CA GLY A 324 -9.65 -28.48 0.14
C GLY A 324 -10.38 -27.22 0.62
N MET A 325 -11.29 -26.74 -0.24
CA MET A 325 -11.94 -25.42 -0.09
C MET A 325 -12.82 -25.28 1.16
N GLU A 326 -13.33 -26.37 1.74
CA GLU A 326 -14.16 -26.32 2.95
C GLU A 326 -13.32 -25.97 4.20
N ASN A 327 -12.11 -26.52 4.30
CA ASN A 327 -11.16 -26.13 5.35
C ASN A 327 -10.74 -24.66 5.19
N ILE A 328 -10.58 -24.19 3.94
CA ILE A 328 -10.30 -22.78 3.64
C ILE A 328 -11.47 -21.88 4.10
N LYS A 329 -12.72 -22.25 3.79
CA LYS A 329 -13.92 -21.53 4.24
C LYS A 329 -13.91 -21.40 5.76
N GLN A 330 -13.81 -22.52 6.48
CA GLN A 330 -13.88 -22.49 7.94
C GLN A 330 -12.70 -21.74 8.58
N HIS A 331 -11.46 -21.94 8.09
CA HIS A 331 -10.27 -21.25 8.62
C HIS A 331 -10.37 -19.73 8.43
N THR A 332 -10.61 -19.29 7.19
CA THR A 332 -10.65 -17.84 6.87
C THR A 332 -11.83 -17.14 7.52
N PHE A 333 -13.00 -17.79 7.58
CA PHE A 333 -14.15 -17.29 8.35
C PHE A 333 -13.83 -17.18 9.85
N THR A 334 -13.16 -18.17 10.45
CA THR A 334 -12.82 -18.14 11.89
C THR A 334 -11.89 -16.96 12.22
N LEU A 335 -10.91 -16.66 11.36
CA LEU A 335 -10.05 -15.47 11.51
C LEU A 335 -10.84 -14.15 11.39
N ALA A 336 -11.77 -14.08 10.43
CA ALA A 336 -12.63 -12.92 10.25
C ALA A 336 -13.60 -12.73 11.42
N GLN A 337 -14.29 -13.77 11.88
CA GLN A 337 -15.20 -13.72 13.03
C GLN A 337 -14.47 -13.31 14.32
N TYR A 338 -13.27 -13.85 14.58
CA TYR A 338 -12.42 -13.44 15.70
C TYR A 338 -12.06 -11.95 15.62
N THR A 339 -11.61 -11.49 14.45
CA THR A 339 -11.19 -10.10 14.26
C THR A 339 -12.37 -9.13 14.31
N TYR A 340 -13.52 -9.49 13.73
CA TYR A 340 -14.77 -8.75 13.81
C TYR A 340 -15.24 -8.61 15.25
N THR A 341 -15.29 -9.70 16.01
CA THR A 341 -15.73 -9.68 17.42
C THR A 341 -14.84 -8.77 18.27
N ALA A 342 -13.52 -8.84 18.08
CA ALA A 342 -12.58 -7.98 18.78
C ALA A 342 -12.74 -6.49 18.37
N LEU A 343 -12.79 -6.18 17.07
CA LEU A 343 -13.00 -4.82 16.57
C LEU A 343 -14.33 -4.21 17.07
N SER A 344 -15.42 -4.97 16.98
CA SER A 344 -16.76 -4.56 17.43
C SER A 344 -16.83 -4.33 18.95
N ALA A 345 -15.88 -4.85 19.72
CA ALA A 345 -15.75 -4.62 21.16
C ALA A 345 -14.81 -3.46 21.54
N LEU A 346 -13.96 -2.95 20.63
CA LEU A 346 -13.03 -1.85 20.95
C LEU A 346 -13.76 -0.54 21.23
N ARG A 347 -13.47 0.09 22.38
CA ARG A 347 -14.02 1.37 22.81
C ARG A 347 -12.93 2.32 23.31
N TYR A 348 -13.19 3.61 23.21
CA TYR A 348 -12.50 4.66 23.96
C TYR A 348 -12.95 4.67 25.44
N PRO A 349 -12.21 5.31 26.36
CA PRO A 349 -12.55 5.34 27.80
C PRO A 349 -13.91 5.98 28.12
N ASP A 350 -14.43 6.83 27.23
CA ASP A 350 -15.76 7.44 27.28
C ASP A 350 -16.89 6.53 26.76
N GLY A 351 -16.56 5.35 26.22
CA GLY A 351 -17.50 4.41 25.60
C GLY A 351 -17.73 4.61 24.10
N ALA A 352 -17.03 5.54 23.43
CA ALA A 352 -17.15 5.72 21.98
C ALA A 352 -16.53 4.53 21.20
N PRO A 353 -17.09 4.11 20.04
CA PRO A 353 -16.53 3.03 19.23
C PRO A 353 -15.25 3.45 18.49
N VAL A 354 -14.23 2.58 18.48
CA VAL A 354 -12.94 2.85 17.79
C VAL A 354 -13.06 2.65 16.26
N VAL A 355 -14.02 1.85 15.79
CA VAL A 355 -14.26 1.62 14.37
C VAL A 355 -15.75 1.63 14.02
N ARG A 356 -16.08 2.01 12.79
CA ARG A 356 -17.38 1.80 12.15
C ARG A 356 -17.23 0.71 11.09
N ILE A 357 -17.80 -0.46 11.34
CA ILE A 357 -17.75 -1.61 10.41
C ILE A 357 -18.91 -1.54 9.42
N TYR A 358 -18.64 -1.94 8.17
CA TYR A 358 -19.58 -1.95 7.05
C TYR A 358 -19.81 -3.41 6.62
N SER A 359 -20.89 -4.01 7.13
CA SER A 359 -21.31 -5.39 6.89
C SER A 359 -22.83 -5.46 6.77
N ASP A 360 -23.36 -6.47 6.08
CA ASP A 360 -24.79 -6.82 6.09
C ASP A 360 -25.09 -8.04 6.98
N SER A 361 -24.11 -8.47 7.80
CA SER A 361 -24.20 -9.59 8.73
C SER A 361 -23.34 -9.40 9.98
N GLU A 362 -23.69 -10.11 11.06
CA GLU A 362 -22.96 -10.13 12.34
C GLU A 362 -21.80 -11.15 12.37
N PHE A 363 -21.29 -11.59 11.21
CA PHE A 363 -20.30 -12.68 11.11
C PHE A 363 -20.76 -13.95 11.86
N SER A 364 -22.06 -14.23 11.79
CA SER A 364 -22.78 -15.37 12.39
C SER A 364 -22.38 -16.72 11.79
N SER A 365 -22.30 -16.77 10.45
CA SER A 365 -22.20 -18.01 9.68
C SER A 365 -21.25 -17.84 8.48
N PRO A 366 -20.42 -18.86 8.15
CA PRO A 366 -19.60 -18.86 6.94
C PRO A 366 -20.44 -18.90 5.66
N GLU A 367 -21.73 -19.27 5.72
CA GLU A 367 -22.61 -19.25 4.55
C GLU A 367 -23.13 -17.84 4.22
N GLU A 368 -23.22 -16.97 5.22
CA GLU A 368 -23.72 -15.59 5.07
C GLU A 368 -22.59 -14.55 4.90
N GLN A 369 -21.38 -14.86 5.39
CA GLN A 369 -20.29 -13.90 5.46
C GLN A 369 -18.94 -14.53 5.10
N GLY A 370 -18.24 -13.89 4.15
CA GLY A 370 -16.87 -14.22 3.77
C GLY A 370 -15.81 -13.56 4.65
N PRO A 371 -14.53 -13.90 4.42
CA PRO A 371 -13.42 -13.49 5.29
C PRO A 371 -12.90 -12.07 5.02
N ILE A 372 -13.81 -11.14 4.70
CA ILE A 372 -13.53 -9.73 4.44
C ILE A 372 -14.16 -8.92 5.57
N ILE A 373 -13.43 -7.94 6.10
CA ILE A 373 -13.94 -6.94 7.05
C ILE A 373 -13.63 -5.56 6.47
N ASN A 374 -14.65 -4.73 6.39
CA ASN A 374 -14.59 -3.39 5.82
C ASN A 374 -15.04 -2.39 6.87
N PHE A 375 -14.29 -1.31 7.08
CA PHE A 375 -14.49 -0.39 8.19
C PHE A 375 -13.84 0.97 7.93
N ASN A 376 -14.20 1.96 8.75
CA ASN A 376 -13.40 3.17 8.97
C ASN A 376 -13.01 3.25 10.44
N VAL A 377 -11.81 3.78 10.73
CA VAL A 377 -11.39 4.08 12.10
C VAL A 377 -11.99 5.41 12.52
N LEU A 378 -12.40 5.52 13.77
CA LEU A 378 -12.98 6.74 14.35
C LEU A 378 -11.99 7.36 15.35
N ASP A 379 -12.05 8.68 15.52
CA ASP A 379 -11.45 9.35 16.68
C ASP A 379 -12.41 9.36 17.88
N HIS A 380 -11.93 9.78 19.05
CA HIS A 380 -12.72 9.84 20.29
C HIS A 380 -14.00 10.72 20.17
N SER A 381 -14.02 11.67 19.23
CA SER A 381 -15.20 12.50 18.95
C SER A 381 -16.19 11.84 17.96
N GLY A 382 -15.90 10.62 17.51
CA GLY A 382 -16.72 9.86 16.55
C GLY A 382 -16.56 10.27 15.09
N ASN A 383 -15.62 11.18 14.77
CA ASN A 383 -15.33 11.55 13.39
C ASN A 383 -14.44 10.47 12.74
N ILE A 384 -14.45 10.39 11.42
CA ILE A 384 -13.66 9.40 10.69
C ILE A 384 -12.20 9.86 10.56
N ILE A 385 -11.28 8.94 10.86
CA ILE A 385 -9.87 9.05 10.49
C ILE A 385 -9.75 8.63 9.02
N GLY A 386 -9.17 9.50 8.19
CA GLY A 386 -9.06 9.29 6.76
C GLY A 386 -8.34 7.99 6.41
N TYR A 387 -8.86 7.24 5.43
CA TYR A 387 -8.30 5.91 5.08
C TYR A 387 -6.84 5.99 4.62
N SER A 388 -6.39 7.12 4.07
CA SER A 388 -5.01 7.33 3.65
C SER A 388 -4.07 7.49 4.85
N GLN A 389 -4.54 8.12 5.95
CA GLN A 389 -3.81 8.11 7.21
C GLN A 389 -3.69 6.68 7.77
N VAL A 390 -4.78 5.90 7.75
CA VAL A 390 -4.77 4.50 8.23
C VAL A 390 -3.81 3.63 7.39
N ASP A 391 -3.80 3.75 6.07
CA ASP A 391 -2.87 3.01 5.18
C ASP A 391 -1.40 3.41 5.40
N LYS A 392 -1.13 4.72 5.54
CA LYS A 392 0.21 5.24 5.85
C LYS A 392 0.74 4.74 7.19
N MET A 393 -0.14 4.56 8.18
CA MET A 393 0.20 3.97 9.48
C MET A 393 0.34 2.45 9.40
N ALA A 394 -0.59 1.72 8.77
CA ALA A 394 -0.50 0.27 8.56
C ALA A 394 0.82 -0.12 7.87
N SER A 395 1.22 0.67 6.86
CA SER A 395 2.51 0.55 6.17
C SER A 395 3.74 0.72 7.08
N LEU A 396 3.65 1.47 8.18
CA LEU A 396 4.74 1.57 9.17
C LEU A 396 4.84 0.29 10.02
N TYR A 397 3.70 -0.30 10.39
CA TYR A 397 3.62 -1.59 11.10
C TYR A 397 3.85 -2.82 10.19
N ASN A 398 4.16 -2.61 8.90
CA ASN A 398 4.36 -3.66 7.89
C ASN A 398 3.09 -4.53 7.67
N ILE A 399 1.93 -3.88 7.79
CA ILE A 399 0.59 -4.44 7.56
C ILE A 399 0.06 -3.93 6.21
N HIS A 400 -0.30 -4.85 5.32
CA HIS A 400 -0.86 -4.54 4.01
C HIS A 400 -2.39 -4.63 4.07
N VAL A 401 -3.05 -3.48 4.15
CA VAL A 401 -4.50 -3.32 4.03
C VAL A 401 -4.88 -2.87 2.61
N ARG A 402 -6.17 -2.62 2.36
CA ARG A 402 -6.63 -1.94 1.14
C ARG A 402 -7.54 -0.77 1.48
N THR A 403 -7.56 0.24 0.61
CA THR A 403 -8.40 1.45 0.80
C THR A 403 -9.22 1.84 -0.43
N GLY A 404 -10.17 2.77 -0.24
CA GLY A 404 -11.05 3.33 -1.27
C GLY A 404 -12.40 2.60 -1.38
N CYS A 405 -13.00 2.58 -2.59
CA CYS A 405 -14.27 1.87 -2.85
C CYS A 405 -14.10 0.46 -3.47
N PHE A 406 -12.89 -0.10 -3.49
CA PHE A 406 -12.58 -1.48 -3.94
C PHE A 406 -13.15 -1.91 -5.31
N CYS A 407 -13.33 -0.96 -6.24
CA CYS A 407 -14.02 -1.21 -7.51
C CYS A 407 -15.45 -1.77 -7.34
N ASN A 408 -16.16 -1.33 -6.31
CA ASN A 408 -17.58 -1.62 -6.05
C ASN A 408 -18.24 -0.37 -5.48
N THR A 409 -18.51 0.60 -6.36
CA THR A 409 -19.00 1.92 -5.96
C THR A 409 -20.41 1.87 -5.39
N GLY A 410 -21.27 0.94 -5.83
CA GLY A 410 -22.64 0.84 -5.32
C GLY A 410 -22.71 0.33 -3.89
N ALA A 411 -21.86 -0.65 -3.50
CA ALA A 411 -21.71 -1.01 -2.08
C ALA A 411 -21.06 0.13 -1.26
N CYS A 412 -20.07 0.81 -1.84
CA CYS A 412 -19.42 1.97 -1.21
C CYS A 412 -20.44 3.09 -0.90
N GLN A 413 -21.25 3.49 -1.88
CA GLN A 413 -22.34 4.46 -1.71
C GLN A 413 -23.38 3.98 -0.69
N ARG A 414 -23.79 2.70 -0.76
CA ARG A 414 -24.78 2.10 0.15
C ARG A 414 -24.34 2.11 1.61
N HIS A 415 -23.11 1.71 1.91
CA HIS A 415 -22.59 1.64 3.28
C HIS A 415 -22.08 2.98 3.84
N LEU A 416 -21.60 3.89 2.98
CA LEU A 416 -21.09 5.21 3.40
C LEU A 416 -22.16 6.32 3.35
N GLY A 417 -23.33 6.08 2.74
CA GLY A 417 -24.41 7.05 2.61
C GLY A 417 -24.23 8.07 1.47
N ILE A 418 -23.33 7.81 0.53
CA ILE A 418 -22.92 8.77 -0.51
C ILE A 418 -23.94 8.77 -1.67
N SER A 419 -24.67 9.87 -1.88
CA SER A 419 -25.61 10.01 -3.01
C SER A 419 -24.88 10.20 -4.34
N ASP A 420 -25.59 9.97 -5.45
CA ASP A 420 -25.06 10.19 -6.80
C ASP A 420 -24.61 11.65 -7.02
N GLU A 421 -25.22 12.62 -6.33
CA GLU A 421 -24.87 14.04 -6.34
C GLU A 421 -23.55 14.27 -5.60
N MET A 422 -23.35 13.59 -4.47
CA MET A 422 -22.10 13.66 -3.72
C MET A 422 -20.96 13.01 -4.52
N VAL A 423 -21.17 11.88 -5.19
CA VAL A 423 -20.17 11.30 -6.12
C VAL A 423 -19.79 12.29 -7.24
N LYS A 424 -20.77 13.00 -7.83
CA LYS A 424 -20.52 14.04 -8.85
C LYS A 424 -19.75 15.24 -8.25
N LYS A 425 -20.12 15.70 -7.05
CA LYS A 425 -19.45 16.79 -6.32
C LYS A 425 -17.99 16.43 -6.00
N HIS A 426 -17.73 15.22 -5.54
CA HIS A 426 -16.38 14.74 -5.21
C HIS A 426 -15.48 14.77 -6.46
N LEU A 427 -15.98 14.28 -7.60
CA LEU A 427 -15.25 14.36 -8.87
C LEU A 427 -15.00 15.81 -9.33
N GLN A 428 -15.97 16.72 -9.13
CA GLN A 428 -15.80 18.15 -9.42
C GLN A 428 -14.77 18.83 -8.49
N ALA A 429 -14.65 18.38 -7.24
CA ALA A 429 -13.60 18.76 -6.31
C ALA A 429 -12.23 18.11 -6.61
N GLY A 430 -12.15 17.28 -7.66
CA GLY A 430 -10.92 16.64 -8.14
C GLY A 430 -10.65 15.24 -7.58
N HIS A 431 -11.53 14.68 -6.75
CA HIS A 431 -11.34 13.34 -6.19
C HIS A 431 -11.47 12.23 -7.25
N VAL A 432 -10.53 11.28 -7.19
CA VAL A 432 -10.51 10.05 -7.98
C VAL A 432 -10.29 8.87 -7.03
N CYS A 433 -11.16 7.85 -7.09
CA CYS A 433 -11.11 6.69 -6.20
C CYS A 433 -9.70 6.05 -6.11
N GLY A 434 -9.08 6.16 -4.92
CA GLY A 434 -7.72 5.68 -4.66
C GLY A 434 -6.65 6.78 -4.60
N ASP A 435 -7.04 8.06 -4.60
CA ASP A 435 -6.19 9.19 -4.25
C ASP A 435 -6.08 9.44 -2.73
N ASP A 436 -5.35 10.49 -2.37
CA ASP A 436 -5.18 10.99 -1.00
C ASP A 436 -6.36 11.85 -0.48
N VAL A 437 -7.45 12.02 -1.26
CA VAL A 437 -8.63 12.80 -0.87
C VAL A 437 -9.66 11.86 -0.22
N ASP A 438 -9.34 11.42 1.00
CA ASP A 438 -10.12 10.43 1.74
C ASP A 438 -11.32 10.99 2.52
N LEU A 439 -11.34 12.30 2.75
CA LEU A 439 -12.40 13.04 3.46
C LEU A 439 -12.78 14.32 2.69
N ILE A 440 -14.09 14.52 2.47
CA ILE A 440 -14.68 15.75 1.90
C ILE A 440 -15.83 16.18 2.80
N ASP A 441 -15.83 17.42 3.28
CA ASP A 441 -16.82 17.97 4.23
C ASP A 441 -17.04 17.07 5.48
N GLY A 442 -15.99 16.37 5.92
CA GLY A 442 -16.03 15.40 7.02
C GLY A 442 -16.60 14.01 6.64
N GLN A 443 -17.15 13.84 5.44
CA GLN A 443 -17.63 12.55 4.94
C GLN A 443 -16.50 11.75 4.26
N PRO A 444 -16.47 10.42 4.42
CA PRO A 444 -15.47 9.56 3.78
C PRO A 444 -15.76 9.37 2.30
N THR A 445 -14.74 9.43 1.44
CA THR A 445 -14.86 9.10 0.01
C THR A 445 -14.73 7.59 -0.28
N GLY A 446 -14.34 6.81 0.73
CA GLY A 446 -14.11 5.37 0.68
C GLY A 446 -13.89 4.79 2.09
N SER A 447 -13.34 3.58 2.19
CA SER A 447 -13.07 2.96 3.49
C SER A 447 -11.78 2.14 3.51
N VAL A 448 -11.50 1.47 4.64
CA VAL A 448 -10.41 0.50 4.82
C VAL A 448 -10.98 -0.92 4.77
N ARG A 449 -10.29 -1.84 4.11
CA ARG A 449 -10.66 -3.26 4.02
C ARG A 449 -9.48 -4.15 4.35
N ILE A 450 -9.73 -5.14 5.20
CA ILE A 450 -8.90 -6.31 5.41
C ILE A 450 -9.60 -7.57 4.93
N SER A 451 -8.83 -8.57 4.55
CA SER A 451 -9.32 -9.82 4.00
C SER A 451 -8.32 -10.95 4.26
N PHE A 452 -8.78 -12.05 4.84
CA PHE A 452 -7.93 -13.19 5.22
C PHE A 452 -7.88 -14.24 4.10
N GLY A 453 -6.69 -14.79 3.87
CA GLY A 453 -6.46 -15.93 2.97
C GLY A 453 -6.14 -17.20 3.76
N TYR A 454 -6.07 -18.35 3.07
CA TYR A 454 -5.80 -19.64 3.72
C TYR A 454 -4.41 -19.77 4.35
N MET A 455 -3.52 -18.81 4.08
CA MET A 455 -2.17 -18.68 4.61
C MET A 455 -2.04 -17.63 5.74
N SER A 456 -3.07 -16.81 5.97
CA SER A 456 -3.13 -15.90 7.12
C SER A 456 -3.29 -16.70 8.41
N THR A 457 -2.76 -16.20 9.53
CA THR A 457 -2.81 -16.88 10.83
C THR A 457 -3.45 -16.02 11.93
N VAL A 458 -3.68 -16.61 13.11
CA VAL A 458 -4.25 -15.88 14.28
C VAL A 458 -3.30 -14.75 14.72
N GLU A 459 -1.99 -14.97 14.58
CA GLU A 459 -0.96 -13.98 14.90
C GLU A 459 -1.01 -12.75 13.98
N ASP A 460 -1.43 -12.91 12.71
CA ASP A 460 -1.66 -11.81 11.77
C ASP A 460 -2.89 -10.98 12.17
N ALA A 461 -4.00 -11.65 12.51
CA ALA A 461 -5.20 -11.01 13.04
C ALA A 461 -4.90 -10.24 14.34
N GLN A 462 -4.15 -10.83 15.26
CA GLN A 462 -3.70 -10.15 16.49
C GLN A 462 -2.73 -9.01 16.23
N ALA A 463 -1.84 -9.11 15.24
CA ALA A 463 -0.94 -8.01 14.87
C ALA A 463 -1.72 -6.80 14.34
N PHE A 464 -2.74 -7.05 13.52
CA PHE A 464 -3.67 -6.03 13.05
C PHE A 464 -4.49 -5.41 14.21
N LEU A 465 -5.02 -6.21 15.13
CA LEU A 465 -5.74 -5.69 16.31
C LEU A 465 -4.84 -4.82 17.21
N ARG A 466 -3.58 -5.25 17.45
CA ARG A 466 -2.59 -4.44 18.18
C ARG A 466 -2.27 -3.12 17.47
N PHE A 467 -2.26 -3.10 16.14
CA PHE A 467 -2.07 -1.88 15.35
C PHE A 467 -3.24 -0.89 15.53
N ILE A 468 -4.50 -1.35 15.49
CA ILE A 468 -5.67 -0.49 15.74
C ILE A 468 -5.65 0.09 17.16
N ILE A 469 -5.26 -0.72 18.17
CA ILE A 469 -5.09 -0.24 19.56
C ILE A 469 -3.92 0.77 19.66
N ALA A 470 -2.82 0.56 18.94
CA ALA A 470 -1.69 1.51 18.93
C ALA A 470 -2.04 2.85 18.26
N MET A 471 -2.96 2.86 17.27
CA MET A 471 -3.53 4.11 16.73
C MET A 471 -4.38 4.88 17.75
N GLN A 472 -4.98 4.19 18.72
CA GLN A 472 -5.84 4.77 19.74
C GLN A 472 -5.04 5.55 20.80
N LEU A 473 -4.00 4.93 21.37
CA LEU A 473 -3.27 5.45 22.54
C LEU A 473 -2.67 6.86 22.30
N HIS A 474 -2.13 7.10 21.11
CA HIS A 474 -1.43 8.35 20.79
C HIS A 474 -2.34 9.58 20.60
N GLN A 475 -3.67 9.42 20.60
CA GLN A 475 -4.61 10.54 20.55
C GLN A 475 -4.90 11.16 21.93
N SER A 476 -4.41 10.54 23.00
CA SER A 476 -4.81 10.86 24.39
C SER A 476 -4.14 12.11 24.98
N ASP A 477 -3.01 12.56 24.41
CA ASP A 477 -2.12 13.61 24.98
C ASP A 477 -2.72 15.04 24.97
N GLY A 478 -4.03 15.18 24.71
CA GLY A 478 -4.70 16.45 24.44
C GLY A 478 -5.33 17.17 25.64
N GLN A 479 -5.36 16.58 26.84
CA GLN A 479 -5.99 17.20 28.03
C GLN A 479 -5.03 17.36 29.22
N PRO A 480 -4.91 18.57 29.81
CA PRO A 480 -4.14 18.77 31.03
C PRO A 480 -4.90 18.23 32.26
N LEU A 481 -4.27 17.29 32.98
CA LEU A 481 -4.77 16.82 34.27
C LEU A 481 -4.86 17.97 35.29
N PRO A 482 -6.00 18.16 36.00
CA PRO A 482 -6.11 19.17 37.05
C PRO A 482 -5.14 18.91 38.21
N GLN A 483 -4.24 19.85 38.48
CA GLN A 483 -3.31 19.77 39.61
C GLN A 483 -4.01 20.11 40.93
N THR A 484 -4.56 19.10 41.62
CA THR A 484 -4.97 19.24 43.02
C THR A 484 -3.76 19.08 43.94
N MET A 485 -3.30 20.18 44.55
CA MET A 485 -2.24 20.13 45.57
C MET A 485 -2.74 19.47 46.87
N PRO A 486 -1.85 18.80 47.64
CA PRO A 486 -2.22 18.15 48.89
C PRO A 486 -2.48 19.16 50.03
N ALA A 487 -3.39 18.81 50.92
CA ALA A 487 -3.58 19.45 52.22
C ALA A 487 -3.52 18.37 53.32
N GLU A 488 -2.91 18.69 54.46
CA GLU A 488 -2.63 17.74 55.54
C GLU A 488 -3.78 17.58 56.55
N ALA A 489 -3.68 16.47 57.29
CA ALA A 489 -4.16 16.21 58.67
C ALA A 489 -5.41 15.34 58.86
N GLY A 490 -5.30 14.33 59.76
CA GLY A 490 -6.44 13.62 60.36
C GLY A 490 -6.36 12.09 60.37
N ALA A 491 -5.66 11.52 61.36
CA ALA A 491 -5.92 10.16 61.90
C ALA A 491 -6.85 10.29 63.14
N PRO A 492 -7.41 9.22 63.77
CA PRO A 492 -7.17 7.77 63.63
C PRO A 492 -8.48 7.00 63.27
N SER A 493 -8.79 5.73 63.62
CA SER A 493 -8.22 4.66 64.46
C SER A 493 -8.86 3.29 64.13
N GLU A 494 -8.08 2.20 64.29
CA GLU A 494 -8.55 0.83 64.66
C GLU A 494 -9.50 0.08 63.67
N SER A 495 -9.58 -1.27 63.61
CA SER A 495 -8.90 -2.37 64.32
C SER A 495 -8.92 -3.68 63.48
N GLU A 496 -7.87 -4.52 63.62
CA GLU A 496 -7.92 -6.01 63.64
C GLU A 496 -8.41 -6.83 62.40
N ALA A 497 -7.96 -8.06 62.12
CA ALA A 497 -6.90 -8.91 62.71
C ALA A 497 -6.48 -10.09 61.78
N GLN A 498 -5.37 -10.77 62.14
CA GLN A 498 -4.98 -12.17 61.82
C GLN A 498 -4.57 -12.49 60.36
N ASP A 499 -3.36 -12.98 60.05
CA ASP A 499 -2.57 -14.17 60.49
C ASP A 499 -2.79 -15.40 59.58
N ALA A 500 -1.81 -16.25 59.24
CA ALA A 500 -0.34 -16.20 59.40
C ALA A 500 0.36 -17.15 58.39
N ILE A 501 1.70 -17.20 58.43
CA ILE A 501 2.58 -18.03 57.56
C ILE A 501 2.66 -19.50 58.05
N PRO A 502 3.22 -20.46 57.28
CA PRO A 502 4.67 -20.71 57.41
C PRO A 502 5.41 -21.04 56.09
N ALA A 503 6.73 -20.82 56.10
CA ALA A 503 7.67 -21.29 55.08
C ALA A 503 8.34 -22.61 55.52
N ILE A 504 9.04 -23.28 54.59
CA ILE A 504 9.92 -24.43 54.88
C ILE A 504 11.30 -24.18 54.25
N MET A 505 12.35 -24.47 55.01
CA MET A 505 13.75 -24.50 54.55
C MET A 505 14.22 -25.94 54.36
N ASP A 506 15.13 -26.15 53.41
CA ASP A 506 16.39 -26.93 53.53
C ASP A 506 17.07 -27.01 52.13
N GLY A 507 18.39 -27.08 51.97
CA GLY A 507 19.48 -26.93 52.94
C GLY A 507 20.81 -27.54 52.43
N CYS A 508 21.92 -26.77 52.48
CA CYS A 508 23.33 -27.25 52.43
C CYS A 508 23.82 -27.92 51.10
N THR A 509 25.13 -28.01 50.72
CA THR A 509 26.39 -27.41 51.24
C THR A 509 27.56 -27.49 50.22
N SER A 510 28.46 -26.48 50.28
CA SER A 510 29.96 -26.55 50.16
C SER A 510 30.70 -26.88 48.85
N GLY A 511 31.86 -26.20 48.67
CA GLY A 511 32.90 -26.45 47.64
C GLY A 511 33.26 -25.19 46.82
N VAL A 512 33.97 -24.17 47.34
CA VAL A 512 35.42 -24.11 47.64
C VAL A 512 36.29 -24.45 46.40
N CYS A 513 37.26 -23.68 45.88
CA CYS A 513 37.71 -22.26 45.91
C CYS A 513 39.25 -22.29 45.70
N SER A 514 39.79 -21.60 44.68
CA SER A 514 41.20 -21.17 44.47
C SER A 514 41.47 -20.88 42.97
N ASP A 515 42.49 -20.10 42.58
CA ASP A 515 42.95 -18.82 43.14
C ASP A 515 43.73 -18.01 42.09
N LEU A 516 44.00 -16.73 42.39
CA LEU A 516 44.85 -15.82 41.59
C LEU A 516 46.36 -16.16 41.74
N PRO A 517 47.25 -15.80 40.78
CA PRO A 517 47.90 -14.48 40.82
C PRO A 517 48.28 -13.88 39.43
N SER A 518 49.23 -12.94 39.41
CA SER A 518 49.31 -11.81 38.48
C SER A 518 50.69 -11.55 37.82
N THR A 519 50.81 -10.40 37.14
CA THR A 519 52.02 -9.56 36.90
C THR A 519 53.15 -10.02 35.97
N VAL A 520 53.24 -9.35 34.81
CA VAL A 520 54.40 -8.63 34.19
C VAL A 520 53.75 -7.50 33.32
N GLY A 521 54.28 -6.32 32.96
CA GLY A 521 55.58 -5.63 33.11
C GLY A 521 56.25 -5.37 31.74
N ALA A 522 56.89 -4.23 31.42
CA ALA A 522 56.98 -2.89 32.04
C ALA A 522 57.52 -1.87 30.98
N ALA A 523 57.36 -0.55 31.23
CA ALA A 523 58.18 0.59 30.73
C ALA A 523 58.39 0.84 29.21
N ASP A 524 58.80 2.01 28.70
CA ASP A 524 58.57 3.44 29.04
C ASP A 524 59.12 4.32 27.87
N LEU A 525 58.66 5.58 27.73
CA LEU A 525 59.47 6.82 27.56
C LEU A 525 58.71 8.02 26.92
N HIS A 526 58.47 9.04 27.76
CA HIS A 526 58.66 10.49 27.54
C HIS A 526 58.12 11.28 26.30
N SER A 527 57.10 12.11 26.60
CA SER A 527 57.17 13.61 26.63
C SER A 527 57.28 14.42 25.30
N PRO A 528 57.02 15.75 25.28
CA PRO A 528 56.74 16.69 26.38
C PRO A 528 55.48 17.59 26.27
N LEU A 529 55.12 18.23 27.40
CA LEU A 529 54.29 19.45 27.51
C LEU A 529 55.19 20.69 27.64
N PRO A 530 54.67 21.92 27.40
CA PRO A 530 54.41 22.83 28.54
C PRO A 530 53.12 23.69 28.40
N MET A 531 52.28 23.76 29.44
CA MET A 531 52.05 24.92 30.36
C MET A 531 51.27 26.12 29.75
N THR A 532 50.00 26.35 30.12
CA THR A 532 49.47 27.28 31.17
C THR A 532 49.65 28.79 30.85
N THR A 533 48.83 29.76 31.30
CA THR A 533 47.78 29.87 32.35
C THR A 533 46.56 30.67 31.81
N GLY A 534 45.43 30.74 32.55
CA GLY A 534 44.31 31.63 32.16
C GLY A 534 42.99 31.43 32.90
N THR A 535 42.92 31.77 34.19
CA THR A 535 41.68 31.69 34.99
C THR A 535 40.76 32.88 34.72
N GLN A 536 39.49 32.64 34.36
CA GLN A 536 38.41 33.64 34.50
C GLN A 536 37.11 33.01 35.00
N HIS A 537 36.30 33.83 35.69
CA HIS A 537 35.17 33.40 36.50
C HIS A 537 33.90 33.12 35.68
N THR A 538 33.06 32.22 36.21
CA THR A 538 31.64 32.11 35.88
C THR A 538 30.86 33.24 36.57
N PRO A 539 30.09 34.08 35.87
CA PRO A 539 29.05 34.91 36.45
C PRO A 539 27.72 34.14 36.48
N LEU A 540 27.11 34.04 37.66
CA LEU A 540 25.70 33.69 37.81
C LEU A 540 24.92 35.00 37.95
N GLU A 541 24.04 35.33 37.00
CA GLU A 541 23.10 36.44 37.16
C GLU A 541 21.64 36.00 37.13
N ARG A 542 20.81 36.78 37.83
CA ARG A 542 19.41 36.48 38.16
C ARG A 542 18.46 37.20 37.21
N ALA A 543 17.19 36.81 37.27
CA ALA A 543 16.12 37.51 36.59
C ALA A 543 16.05 39.00 36.97
N ALA A 544 15.99 39.85 35.95
CA ALA A 544 15.49 41.23 36.01
C ALA A 544 14.49 41.38 34.86
N GLY A 545 13.41 42.14 35.07
CA GLY A 545 12.29 42.22 34.13
C GLY A 545 12.20 43.55 33.38
N VAL A 546 11.34 43.54 32.35
CA VAL A 546 10.81 44.69 31.61
C VAL A 546 11.82 45.50 30.78
N LEU A 547 11.80 45.30 29.45
CA LEU A 547 11.31 46.29 28.47
C LEU A 547 11.34 45.70 27.04
N ASP A 548 10.67 46.37 26.10
CA ASP A 548 10.46 45.94 24.71
C ASP A 548 11.78 45.85 23.90
N GLY A 549 11.90 44.88 22.98
CA GLY A 549 13.20 44.57 22.37
C GLY A 549 13.26 43.58 21.20
N GLY A 550 13.43 44.14 19.99
CA GLY A 550 14.39 43.65 18.96
C GLY A 550 14.26 42.23 18.41
N LEU A 551 13.72 42.11 17.18
CA LEU A 551 13.94 40.93 16.33
C LEU A 551 15.42 40.78 15.98
N GLY A 552 16.05 39.69 16.40
CA GLY A 552 17.39 39.31 15.95
C GLY A 552 17.39 38.88 14.47
N PRO A 553 18.49 39.09 13.72
CA PRO A 553 18.55 38.73 12.31
C PRO A 553 18.53 37.20 12.12
N TYR A 554 17.64 36.73 11.24
CA TYR A 554 17.71 35.36 10.74
C TYR A 554 19.02 35.13 9.99
N VAL A 555 19.69 34.00 10.23
CA VAL A 555 20.92 33.58 9.56
C VAL A 555 20.86 32.09 9.20
N ILE A 556 21.71 31.63 8.27
CA ILE A 556 21.94 30.20 8.06
C ILE A 556 22.77 29.65 9.22
N THR A 557 22.30 28.61 9.92
CA THR A 557 23.06 27.93 10.98
C THR A 557 23.81 26.70 10.48
N ASN A 558 23.26 25.98 9.51
CA ASN A 558 23.85 24.77 8.93
C ASN A 558 23.52 24.68 7.43
N LEU A 559 24.45 24.13 6.66
CA LEU A 559 24.32 23.88 5.23
C LEU A 559 24.70 22.43 4.94
N TYR A 560 23.82 21.67 4.29
CA TYR A 560 24.00 20.26 3.98
C TYR A 560 23.85 19.98 2.48
N LEU A 561 24.67 19.06 1.98
CA LEU A 561 24.53 18.42 0.68
C LEU A 561 24.18 16.95 0.82
N TYR A 562 23.52 16.42 -0.22
CA TYR A 562 23.24 14.99 -0.38
C TYR A 562 23.71 14.51 -1.76
N PRO A 563 25.03 14.38 -2.00
CA PRO A 563 25.58 14.05 -3.32
C PRO A 563 24.93 12.82 -3.97
N ILE A 564 24.84 11.73 -3.22
CA ILE A 564 24.10 10.53 -3.62
C ILE A 564 22.69 10.59 -3.01
N LYS A 565 21.66 10.50 -3.85
CA LYS A 565 20.26 10.35 -3.44
C LYS A 565 20.15 9.15 -2.47
N SER A 566 19.51 9.38 -1.32
CA SER A 566 19.36 8.44 -0.19
C SER A 566 20.57 8.25 0.75
N CYS A 567 21.78 8.75 0.45
CA CYS A 567 22.93 8.61 1.35
C CYS A 567 23.00 9.70 2.44
N ALA A 568 23.98 9.66 3.36
CA ALA A 568 24.11 10.61 4.47
C ALA A 568 24.26 12.08 4.03
N ALA A 569 24.13 12.99 4.99
CA ALA A 569 24.43 14.41 4.79
C ALA A 569 25.94 14.66 4.75
N PHE A 570 26.38 15.54 3.85
CA PHE A 570 27.68 16.21 3.90
C PHE A 570 27.47 17.62 4.46
N GLU A 571 27.97 17.88 5.68
CA GLU A 571 27.88 19.19 6.36
C GLU A 571 29.03 20.11 5.90
N VAL A 572 28.70 21.34 5.51
CA VAL A 572 29.67 22.30 4.94
C VAL A 572 29.45 23.71 5.50
N THR A 573 30.51 24.52 5.54
CA THR A 573 30.46 25.92 6.01
C THR A 573 30.22 26.92 4.87
N THR A 574 30.64 26.60 3.65
CA THR A 574 30.44 27.41 2.44
C THR A 574 30.48 26.49 1.21
N TRP A 575 29.58 26.69 0.24
CA TRP A 575 29.52 25.85 -0.95
C TRP A 575 29.05 26.61 -2.21
N PRO A 576 29.61 26.32 -3.40
CA PRO A 576 29.17 26.95 -4.65
C PRO A 576 27.78 26.50 -5.10
N LEU A 577 27.06 27.41 -5.77
CA LEU A 577 25.82 27.11 -6.48
C LEU A 577 26.13 26.57 -7.88
N GLY A 578 25.37 25.56 -8.32
CA GLY A 578 25.34 25.07 -9.69
C GLY A 578 24.03 25.46 -10.41
N ASN A 579 23.89 25.02 -11.65
CA ASN A 579 22.69 25.25 -12.48
C ASN A 579 21.41 24.50 -12.00
N GLN A 580 21.53 23.58 -11.03
CA GLN A 580 20.44 22.73 -10.53
C GLN A 580 20.22 22.81 -9.00
N GLY A 581 21.00 23.62 -8.27
CA GLY A 581 20.96 23.69 -6.80
C GLY A 581 22.33 24.02 -6.19
N LEU A 582 22.66 23.43 -5.04
CA LEU A 582 24.06 23.37 -4.59
C LEU A 582 24.87 22.49 -5.55
N LEU A 583 26.12 22.87 -5.86
CA LEU A 583 26.95 22.11 -6.80
C LEU A 583 27.12 20.65 -6.35
N TYR A 584 26.88 19.70 -7.25
CA TYR A 584 26.90 18.25 -7.02
C TYR A 584 25.81 17.68 -6.08
N ASP A 585 24.85 18.46 -5.58
CA ASP A 585 23.75 17.92 -4.76
C ASP A 585 22.83 16.99 -5.60
N ARG A 586 22.55 15.80 -5.06
CA ARG A 586 21.70 14.75 -5.65
C ARG A 586 22.07 14.40 -7.09
N SER A 587 23.35 14.51 -7.45
CA SER A 587 23.88 14.22 -8.79
C SER A 587 24.14 12.73 -9.06
N TRP A 588 24.13 11.89 -8.01
CA TRP A 588 24.25 10.43 -8.11
C TRP A 588 23.07 9.70 -7.43
N MET A 589 22.88 8.43 -7.77
CA MET A 589 21.99 7.49 -7.05
C MET A 589 22.50 6.06 -7.14
N VAL A 590 22.10 5.22 -6.18
CA VAL A 590 22.36 3.77 -6.20
C VAL A 590 21.22 3.05 -6.90
N VAL A 591 21.53 2.11 -7.78
CA VAL A 591 20.56 1.20 -8.44
C VAL A 591 20.85 -0.26 -8.11
N ASN A 592 19.83 -1.12 -8.24
CA ASN A 592 20.00 -2.58 -8.25
C ASN A 592 20.38 -3.10 -9.66
N HIS A 593 20.60 -4.41 -9.77
CA HIS A 593 20.88 -5.11 -11.04
C HIS A 593 19.84 -4.87 -12.16
N ASN A 594 18.60 -4.48 -11.83
CA ASN A 594 17.55 -4.17 -12.81
C ASN A 594 17.50 -2.67 -13.18
N GLY A 595 18.51 -1.88 -12.79
CA GLY A 595 18.59 -0.43 -13.07
C GLY A 595 17.58 0.42 -12.28
N VAL A 596 16.93 -0.15 -11.26
CA VAL A 596 15.92 0.54 -10.44
C VAL A 596 16.61 1.25 -9.27
N CYS A 597 16.32 2.56 -9.11
CA CYS A 597 16.84 3.38 -8.01
C CYS A 597 16.43 2.82 -6.65
N LEU A 598 17.40 2.69 -5.74
CA LEU A 598 17.16 2.35 -4.34
C LEU A 598 16.85 3.62 -3.52
N SER A 599 15.77 3.58 -2.75
CA SER A 599 15.39 4.62 -1.80
C SER A 599 15.65 4.18 -0.36
N GLN A 600 15.85 5.12 0.57
CA GLN A 600 15.95 4.79 2.01
C GLN A 600 14.75 3.96 2.51
N LYS A 601 13.56 4.13 1.93
CA LYS A 601 12.38 3.31 2.28
C LYS A 601 12.61 1.80 2.03
N GLN A 602 13.27 1.46 0.92
CA GLN A 602 13.57 0.08 0.48
C GLN A 602 14.91 -0.45 1.03
N GLU A 603 15.83 0.45 1.37
CA GLU A 603 17.15 0.14 1.90
C GLU A 603 17.57 1.23 2.90
N PRO A 604 17.15 1.15 4.17
CA PRO A 604 17.49 2.15 5.18
C PRO A 604 19.00 2.33 5.36
N ARG A 605 19.80 1.27 5.13
CA ARG A 605 21.26 1.30 5.28
C ARG A 605 21.96 2.24 4.30
N LEU A 606 21.27 2.78 3.29
CA LEU A 606 21.79 3.88 2.46
C LEU A 606 22.22 5.08 3.31
N CYS A 607 21.52 5.40 4.41
CA CYS A 607 21.91 6.52 5.29
C CYS A 607 23.30 6.35 5.93
N LEU A 608 23.80 5.11 6.04
CA LEU A 608 25.08 4.78 6.66
C LEU A 608 26.29 4.99 5.71
N ILE A 609 26.03 5.25 4.43
CA ILE A 609 27.06 5.64 3.46
C ILE A 609 27.24 7.15 3.56
N GLN A 610 28.43 7.58 3.95
CA GLN A 610 28.82 8.97 4.14
C GLN A 610 29.63 9.45 2.93
N PRO A 611 29.04 10.26 2.01
CA PRO A 611 29.78 10.93 0.96
C PRO A 611 30.46 12.20 1.50
N PHE A 612 31.68 12.46 1.03
CA PHE A 612 32.42 13.71 1.21
C PHE A 612 32.94 14.15 -0.16
N ILE A 613 32.88 15.44 -0.50
CA ILE A 613 33.39 15.95 -1.78
C ILE A 613 34.63 16.83 -1.55
N ASP A 614 35.73 16.46 -2.20
CA ASP A 614 36.92 17.31 -2.35
C ASP A 614 36.90 17.99 -3.72
N LEU A 615 36.70 19.32 -3.72
CA LEU A 615 36.68 20.14 -4.94
C LEU A 615 38.07 20.42 -5.52
N GLN A 616 39.14 20.27 -4.73
CA GLN A 616 40.52 20.47 -5.18
C GLN A 616 41.06 19.22 -5.88
N GLN A 617 40.83 18.05 -5.27
CA GLN A 617 41.19 16.74 -5.84
C GLN A 617 40.19 16.24 -6.89
N LYS A 618 39.02 16.89 -7.02
CA LYS A 618 37.92 16.51 -7.92
C LYS A 618 37.37 15.09 -7.68
N VAL A 619 37.29 14.66 -6.41
CA VAL A 619 36.74 13.35 -6.03
C VAL A 619 35.65 13.46 -4.97
N MET A 620 34.69 12.54 -5.04
CA MET A 620 33.78 12.21 -3.94
C MET A 620 34.31 10.94 -3.25
N VAL A 621 34.61 11.02 -1.96
CA VAL A 621 35.01 9.87 -1.13
C VAL A 621 33.78 9.31 -0.43
N LEU A 622 33.56 8.00 -0.54
CA LEU A 622 32.51 7.28 0.18
C LEU A 622 33.11 6.52 1.35
N LYS A 623 32.51 6.69 2.54
CA LYS A 623 32.89 6.00 3.78
C LYS A 623 31.68 5.28 4.36
N ALA A 624 31.89 4.11 4.97
CA ALA A 624 30.87 3.39 5.73
C ALA A 624 31.55 2.55 6.83
N LYS A 625 30.85 2.29 7.94
CA LYS A 625 31.40 1.52 9.06
C LYS A 625 31.76 0.10 8.62
N GLY A 626 33.02 -0.30 8.79
CA GLY A 626 33.53 -1.62 8.37
C GLY A 626 33.87 -1.75 6.89
N MET A 627 33.96 -0.64 6.14
CA MET A 627 34.37 -0.60 4.74
C MET A 627 35.55 0.37 4.56
N GLU A 628 36.58 -0.06 3.84
CA GLU A 628 37.64 0.85 3.39
C GLU A 628 37.07 1.99 2.54
N PRO A 629 37.55 3.25 2.68
CA PRO A 629 37.08 4.36 1.85
C PRO A 629 37.27 4.11 0.35
N ILE A 630 36.37 4.65 -0.48
CA ILE A 630 36.50 4.57 -1.93
C ILE A 630 36.23 5.93 -2.60
N GLU A 631 37.11 6.30 -3.52
CA GLU A 631 37.00 7.50 -4.35
C GLU A 631 36.12 7.25 -5.59
N VAL A 632 35.35 8.29 -5.95
CA VAL A 632 34.52 8.40 -7.14
C VAL A 632 34.88 9.72 -7.82
N PRO A 633 35.39 9.75 -9.06
CA PRO A 633 35.66 11.01 -9.77
C PRO A 633 34.40 11.88 -9.90
N LEU A 634 34.54 13.19 -9.71
CA LEU A 634 33.45 14.15 -9.94
C LEU A 634 33.24 14.37 -11.45
N GLU A 635 34.35 14.48 -12.19
CA GLU A 635 34.40 14.78 -13.63
C GLU A 635 34.57 13.53 -14.51
N GLU A 636 34.42 13.71 -15.83
CA GLU A 636 34.34 12.63 -16.81
C GLU A 636 35.67 12.45 -17.58
N ASP A 637 36.49 11.49 -17.14
CA ASP A 637 37.67 11.03 -17.88
C ASP A 637 37.35 9.80 -18.74
N GLY A 638 37.47 9.93 -20.07
CA GLY A 638 37.80 8.82 -20.99
C GLY A 638 36.73 7.76 -21.35
N GLU A 639 36.13 7.88 -22.54
CA GLU A 639 35.92 6.80 -23.52
C GLU A 639 35.35 5.40 -23.11
N GLN A 640 34.39 5.26 -22.17
CA GLN A 640 33.53 4.04 -22.17
C GLN A 640 32.13 4.12 -21.52
N ALA A 641 31.59 5.31 -21.27
CA ALA A 641 30.34 5.49 -20.54
C ALA A 641 29.07 5.04 -21.33
N GLN A 642 28.64 3.78 -21.18
CA GLN A 642 27.32 3.34 -21.65
C GLN A 642 26.20 4.15 -20.98
N ILE A 643 25.33 4.76 -21.80
CA ILE A 643 24.18 5.53 -21.33
C ILE A 643 23.01 4.57 -21.10
N TYR A 644 22.60 4.43 -19.84
CA TYR A 644 21.38 3.71 -19.49
C TYR A 644 20.21 4.67 -19.29
N GLN A 645 19.00 4.25 -19.67
CA GLN A 645 17.76 4.92 -19.30
C GLN A 645 17.21 4.29 -18.02
N SER A 646 17.54 4.87 -16.86
CA SER A 646 16.94 4.47 -15.58
C SER A 646 15.54 5.08 -15.42
N LYS A 647 14.61 4.33 -14.82
CA LYS A 647 13.23 4.76 -14.56
C LYS A 647 13.14 5.45 -13.20
N VAL A 648 13.06 6.78 -13.20
CA VAL A 648 13.03 7.63 -12.00
C VAL A 648 11.67 8.32 -11.92
N CYS A 649 10.85 7.97 -10.92
CA CYS A 649 9.54 8.59 -10.71
C CYS A 649 8.64 8.63 -11.98
N ALA A 650 8.63 7.51 -12.71
CA ALA A 650 8.02 7.28 -14.03
C ALA A 650 8.72 7.91 -15.25
N ASP A 651 9.58 8.92 -15.07
CA ASP A 651 10.41 9.49 -16.15
C ASP A 651 11.59 8.54 -16.51
N ARG A 652 12.13 8.68 -17.74
CA ARG A 652 13.40 8.05 -18.14
C ARG A 652 14.52 9.09 -18.12
N VAL A 653 15.58 8.82 -17.37
CA VAL A 653 16.74 9.72 -17.23
C VAL A 653 17.98 9.07 -17.81
N ASN A 654 18.78 9.83 -18.57
CA ASN A 654 20.07 9.39 -19.10
C ASN A 654 21.13 9.44 -18.00
N THR A 655 21.73 8.29 -17.69
CA THR A 655 22.68 8.14 -16.58
C THR A 655 23.91 7.32 -16.95
N TYR A 656 25.06 7.68 -16.39
CA TYR A 656 26.35 6.99 -16.56
C TYR A 656 26.64 6.09 -15.36
N ASN A 657 27.23 4.92 -15.59
CA ASN A 657 27.73 4.03 -14.52
C ASN A 657 29.10 4.51 -14.01
N CYS A 658 29.30 4.60 -12.69
CA CYS A 658 30.55 5.06 -12.09
C CYS A 658 31.65 3.98 -12.01
N GLY A 659 31.40 2.77 -12.52
CA GLY A 659 32.41 1.73 -12.72
C GLY A 659 32.29 0.53 -11.76
N GLU A 660 32.99 -0.54 -12.13
CA GLU A 660 32.90 -1.84 -11.45
C GLU A 660 33.44 -1.80 -10.02
N LYS A 661 34.59 -1.15 -9.78
CA LYS A 661 35.21 -1.02 -8.43
C LYS A 661 34.23 -0.47 -7.38
N ILE A 662 33.45 0.55 -7.77
CA ILE A 662 32.45 1.23 -6.92
C ILE A 662 31.18 0.39 -6.80
N SER A 663 30.78 -0.27 -7.88
CA SER A 663 29.67 -1.24 -7.87
C SER A 663 29.97 -2.43 -6.95
N SER A 664 31.19 -2.97 -6.96
CA SER A 664 31.65 -4.03 -6.05
C SER A 664 31.66 -3.57 -4.59
N TRP A 665 32.08 -2.33 -4.32
CA TRP A 665 32.06 -1.75 -2.96
C TRP A 665 30.63 -1.67 -2.41
N LEU A 666 29.69 -1.10 -3.19
CA LEU A 666 28.27 -1.03 -2.82
C LEU A 666 27.66 -2.42 -2.68
N SER A 667 27.97 -3.33 -3.60
CA SER A 667 27.44 -4.70 -3.58
C SER A 667 27.91 -5.48 -2.34
N ARG A 668 29.16 -5.29 -1.93
CA ARG A 668 29.70 -5.85 -0.68
C ARG A 668 29.02 -5.25 0.55
N PHE A 669 28.80 -3.93 0.57
CA PHE A 669 28.13 -3.28 1.70
C PHE A 669 26.68 -3.76 1.88
N PHE A 670 25.90 -3.84 0.79
CA PHE A 670 24.49 -4.26 0.84
C PHE A 670 24.28 -5.78 0.82
N GLY A 671 25.30 -6.58 0.50
CA GLY A 671 25.17 -8.04 0.35
C GLY A 671 24.39 -8.46 -0.89
N ARG A 672 24.20 -7.56 -1.87
CA ARG A 672 23.43 -7.79 -3.11
C ARG A 672 23.93 -6.91 -4.25
N PRO A 673 23.81 -7.32 -5.54
CA PRO A 673 24.31 -6.54 -6.67
C PRO A 673 23.69 -5.13 -6.77
N CYS A 674 24.54 -4.13 -6.64
CA CYS A 674 24.23 -2.69 -6.69
C CYS A 674 25.27 -1.93 -7.51
N GLN A 675 24.86 -0.85 -8.17
CA GLN A 675 25.73 0.04 -8.95
C GLN A 675 25.50 1.50 -8.55
N LEU A 676 26.52 2.35 -8.69
CA LEU A 676 26.39 3.80 -8.58
C LEU A 676 26.23 4.40 -9.98
N ILE A 677 25.26 5.29 -10.15
CA ILE A 677 25.04 6.01 -11.42
C ILE A 677 24.99 7.53 -11.19
N LYS A 678 25.57 8.28 -12.15
CA LYS A 678 25.60 9.76 -12.20
C LYS A 678 24.54 10.27 -13.20
N GLN A 679 23.84 11.36 -12.89
CA GLN A 679 22.97 12.05 -13.85
C GLN A 679 23.81 12.72 -14.96
N SER A 680 23.40 12.61 -16.23
CA SER A 680 24.06 13.34 -17.31
C SER A 680 23.79 14.85 -17.22
N SER A 681 24.86 15.64 -17.32
CA SER A 681 24.86 17.11 -17.30
C SER A 681 24.02 17.76 -18.41
N LYS A 682 23.69 17.00 -19.47
CA LYS A 682 22.89 17.45 -20.62
C LYS A 682 21.38 17.28 -20.43
N PHE A 683 20.91 16.77 -19.28
CA PHE A 683 19.49 16.52 -19.01
C PHE A 683 18.85 17.64 -18.17
N GLN A 684 17.91 18.38 -18.78
CA GLN A 684 17.08 19.37 -18.10
C GLN A 684 15.71 18.77 -17.74
N ARG A 685 15.32 18.84 -16.46
CA ARG A 685 13.98 18.47 -15.97
C ARG A 685 13.24 19.73 -15.55
N SER A 686 12.06 19.95 -16.12
CA SER A 686 11.14 21.03 -15.73
C SER A 686 10.35 20.66 -14.47
N ALA A 687 10.12 21.62 -13.57
CA ALA A 687 9.10 21.47 -12.54
C ALA A 687 7.69 21.34 -13.17
N LYS A 688 6.80 20.56 -12.56
CA LYS A 688 5.40 20.47 -13.00
C LYS A 688 4.67 21.77 -12.65
N LYS A 689 4.06 22.43 -13.64
CA LYS A 689 3.16 23.57 -13.40
C LYS A 689 1.95 23.12 -12.58
N GLN A 690 1.77 23.73 -11.41
CA GLN A 690 0.46 23.86 -10.75
C GLN A 690 0.18 25.35 -10.59
N GLY A 691 -1.09 25.73 -10.69
CA GLY A 691 -1.52 27.12 -10.82
C GLY A 691 -1.62 27.61 -12.27
N LYS A 692 -2.68 28.36 -12.55
CA LYS A 692 -2.63 29.45 -13.54
C LYS A 692 -1.98 30.67 -12.86
N ASP A 693 -1.67 31.69 -13.65
CA ASP A 693 -1.35 33.04 -13.16
C ASP A 693 0.00 33.21 -12.42
N GLN A 694 1.10 32.82 -13.08
CA GLN A 694 2.41 33.48 -12.92
C GLN A 694 3.03 33.83 -14.29
N PRO A 695 3.82 34.92 -14.39
CA PRO A 695 4.37 35.41 -15.66
C PRO A 695 5.45 34.49 -16.24
N ALA A 696 5.59 34.51 -17.57
CA ALA A 696 6.57 33.68 -18.27
C ALA A 696 7.99 34.26 -18.18
N GLY A 697 8.87 33.63 -17.40
CA GLY A 697 10.29 34.02 -17.33
C GLY A 697 11.24 32.98 -16.72
N THR A 698 10.86 32.33 -15.61
CA THR A 698 11.84 31.69 -14.70
C THR A 698 11.75 30.16 -14.67
N THR A 699 12.16 29.47 -15.74
CA THR A 699 12.23 27.99 -15.77
C THR A 699 13.55 27.46 -15.18
N ALA A 700 13.56 27.13 -13.89
CA ALA A 700 14.69 26.50 -13.23
C ALA A 700 14.87 25.03 -13.67
N SER A 701 16.13 24.57 -13.80
CA SER A 701 16.46 23.15 -14.02
C SER A 701 16.58 22.41 -12.69
N LEU A 702 16.09 21.16 -12.65
CA LEU A 702 16.21 20.26 -11.49
C LEU A 702 17.20 19.12 -11.77
N SER A 703 17.93 18.67 -10.73
CA SER A 703 18.69 17.40 -10.72
C SER A 703 17.76 16.22 -10.36
N LEU A 704 18.26 15.14 -9.76
CA LEU A 704 17.46 14.01 -9.25
C LEU A 704 16.60 14.38 -8.01
N VAL A 705 16.36 15.65 -7.73
CA VAL A 705 15.43 16.11 -6.69
C VAL A 705 13.98 15.84 -7.11
N ASN A 706 13.09 15.67 -6.13
CA ASN A 706 11.69 15.33 -6.41
C ASN A 706 10.89 16.54 -6.92
N GLU A 707 11.00 17.69 -6.23
CA GLU A 707 10.06 18.81 -6.34
C GLU A 707 10.71 20.20 -6.54
N ALA A 708 11.77 20.57 -5.79
CA ALA A 708 12.46 21.86 -5.92
C ALA A 708 13.98 21.77 -5.73
N GLN A 709 14.72 22.85 -5.97
CA GLN A 709 16.19 22.89 -5.94
C GLN A 709 16.78 22.82 -4.53
N TYR A 710 16.16 23.51 -3.56
CA TYR A 710 16.59 23.50 -2.16
C TYR A 710 15.38 23.26 -1.23
N LEU A 711 15.69 22.74 -0.05
CA LEU A 711 14.75 22.57 1.05
C LEU A 711 15.29 23.32 2.27
N LEU A 712 14.51 24.25 2.80
CA LEU A 712 14.81 25.00 4.02
C LEU A 712 13.96 24.47 5.18
N ILE A 713 14.57 24.36 6.37
CA ILE A 713 13.85 24.18 7.64
C ILE A 713 14.31 25.23 8.65
N ASN A 714 13.41 25.63 9.51
CA ASN A 714 13.67 26.51 10.63
C ASN A 714 14.00 25.68 11.89
N ARG A 715 15.06 26.05 12.60
CA ARG A 715 15.51 25.40 13.82
C ARG A 715 14.48 25.48 14.95
N SER A 716 13.65 26.53 14.98
CA SER A 716 12.56 26.66 15.96
C SER A 716 11.40 25.72 15.67
N SER A 717 11.09 25.43 14.41
CA SER A 717 10.17 24.35 14.00
C SER A 717 10.67 22.98 14.45
N VAL A 718 12.00 22.75 14.42
CA VAL A 718 12.61 21.50 14.90
C VAL A 718 12.61 21.42 16.44
N LEU A 719 12.84 22.54 17.13
CA LEU A 719 12.80 22.63 18.59
C LEU A 719 11.40 22.30 19.15
N GLU A 720 10.33 22.84 18.56
CA GLU A 720 8.97 22.54 19.01
C GLU A 720 8.64 21.05 18.84
N LEU A 721 9.00 20.45 17.70
CA LEU A 721 8.82 19.01 17.48
C LEU A 721 9.71 18.16 18.40
N GLN A 722 10.93 18.62 18.72
CA GLN A 722 11.82 17.94 19.68
C GLN A 722 11.22 17.96 21.10
N GLN A 723 10.62 19.07 21.52
CA GLN A 723 9.92 19.17 22.81
C GLN A 723 8.74 18.21 22.88
N GLN A 724 7.98 18.06 21.79
CA GLN A 724 6.86 17.11 21.70
C GLN A 724 7.30 15.64 21.64
N LEU A 725 8.47 15.34 21.05
CA LEU A 725 9.04 13.98 21.02
C LEU A 725 9.70 13.57 22.33
N ASN A 726 10.17 14.52 23.13
CA ASN A 726 10.74 14.27 24.47
C ASN A 726 9.68 14.35 25.59
N ALA A 727 8.44 14.73 25.27
CA ALA A 727 7.35 14.86 26.24
C ALA A 727 6.58 13.54 26.38
N SER A 728 6.99 12.75 27.38
CA SER A 728 6.31 11.55 27.90
C SER A 728 6.30 10.30 27.02
N ASP A 729 6.80 9.20 27.58
CA ASP A 729 6.51 7.82 27.18
C ASP A 729 6.22 7.04 28.48
N GLU A 730 5.02 6.45 28.64
CA GLU A 730 4.54 5.92 29.94
C GLU A 730 5.43 4.82 30.56
N ASN A 731 6.32 4.23 29.74
CA ASN A 731 7.26 3.19 30.17
C ASN A 731 8.52 3.73 30.90
N GLY A 732 8.60 5.04 31.15
CA GLY A 732 9.72 5.65 31.89
C GLY A 732 11.07 5.60 31.16
N LYS A 733 11.04 5.45 29.83
CA LYS A 733 12.24 5.52 28.97
C LYS A 733 12.29 6.87 28.26
N GLU A 734 13.15 7.76 28.73
CA GLU A 734 13.52 8.97 28.00
C GLU A 734 14.35 8.60 26.76
N GLU A 735 13.70 8.31 25.62
CA GLU A 735 14.38 8.31 24.31
C GLU A 735 14.66 9.75 23.89
N LEU A 736 15.67 10.37 24.52
CA LEU A 736 16.12 11.74 24.27
C LEU A 736 16.53 11.93 22.80
N PHE A 737 15.65 12.47 21.97
CA PHE A 737 15.95 12.79 20.58
C PHE A 737 16.96 13.95 20.52
N PRO A 738 18.20 13.75 20.05
CA PRO A 738 19.16 14.84 19.94
C PRO A 738 18.77 15.73 18.75
N MET A 739 18.74 17.05 18.93
CA MET A 739 18.34 18.00 17.89
C MET A 739 19.07 17.77 16.54
N LYS A 740 20.35 17.39 16.57
CA LYS A 740 21.13 17.08 15.34
C LYS A 740 20.57 15.87 14.58
N ASP A 741 20.08 14.85 15.27
CA ASP A 741 19.46 13.69 14.64
C ASP A 741 18.13 14.08 13.98
N LEU A 742 17.28 14.81 14.70
CA LEU A 742 15.98 15.27 14.20
C LEU A 742 16.12 16.20 12.98
N ILE A 743 17.09 17.13 12.98
CA ILE A 743 17.48 17.92 11.79
C ILE A 743 17.85 17.00 10.62
N SER A 744 18.67 15.97 10.86
CA SER A 744 19.16 15.09 9.80
C SER A 744 18.05 14.29 9.10
N ARG A 745 17.02 13.86 9.84
CA ARG A 745 15.85 13.12 9.33
C ARG A 745 15.07 13.92 8.29
N PHE A 746 14.96 15.23 8.45
CA PHE A 746 14.29 16.11 7.49
C PHE A 746 15.10 16.36 6.21
N ARG A 747 16.39 16.01 6.18
CA ARG A 747 17.26 16.06 5.00
C ARG A 747 17.20 17.39 4.23
N ALA A 748 17.11 18.49 4.98
CA ALA A 748 17.07 19.85 4.47
C ALA A 748 18.47 20.29 4.03
N ASN A 749 18.54 21.14 3.02
CA ASN A 749 19.82 21.70 2.56
C ASN A 749 20.20 22.94 3.38
N ILE A 750 19.23 23.77 3.79
CA ILE A 750 19.47 25.03 4.53
C ILE A 750 18.72 24.98 5.86
N ILE A 751 19.41 25.24 6.97
CA ILE A 751 18.80 25.40 8.31
C ILE A 751 18.98 26.85 8.74
N THR A 752 17.92 27.47 9.27
CA THR A 752 17.95 28.87 9.77
C THR A 752 17.40 29.01 11.19
N ASN A 753 17.83 30.02 11.94
CA ASN A 753 17.36 30.34 13.29
C ASN A 753 16.12 31.27 13.26
N GLY A 754 14.96 30.75 12.86
CA GLY A 754 13.70 31.45 13.05
C GLY A 754 13.44 31.78 14.53
N THR A 755 12.69 32.86 14.78
CA THR A 755 12.25 33.27 16.11
C THR A 755 10.96 32.56 16.55
N ARG A 756 10.19 32.03 15.59
CA ARG A 756 8.92 31.32 15.81
C ARG A 756 8.90 30.03 14.99
N ALA A 757 8.26 28.98 15.51
CA ALA A 757 8.07 27.75 14.76
C ALA A 757 7.14 27.97 13.55
N PHE A 758 7.42 27.29 12.44
CA PHE A 758 6.67 27.27 11.18
C PHE A 758 6.46 28.64 10.50
N GLU A 759 7.16 29.70 10.93
CA GLU A 759 7.07 31.02 10.30
C GLU A 759 7.55 31.00 8.83
N GLU A 760 8.42 30.06 8.47
CA GLU A 760 8.94 29.86 7.13
C GLU A 760 7.87 29.57 6.07
N GLU A 761 6.71 29.02 6.47
CA GLU A 761 5.59 28.72 5.57
C GLU A 761 4.84 29.99 5.10
N LYS A 762 5.01 31.10 5.83
CA LYS A 762 4.42 32.42 5.53
C LYS A 762 5.29 33.27 4.59
N TRP A 763 6.53 32.85 4.32
CA TRP A 763 7.45 33.55 3.42
C TRP A 763 7.09 33.30 1.95
N ASP A 764 7.27 34.30 1.09
CA ASP A 764 7.02 34.22 -0.37
C ASP A 764 8.33 34.31 -1.19
N GLU A 765 9.22 35.20 -0.78
CA GLU A 765 10.62 35.24 -1.22
C GLU A 765 11.55 35.22 0.00
N ILE A 766 12.79 34.75 -0.18
CA ILE A 766 13.89 35.03 0.73
C ILE A 766 15.11 35.55 -0.03
N SER A 767 15.75 36.58 0.51
CA SER A 767 17.08 37.02 0.06
C SER A 767 18.15 36.51 1.02
N ILE A 768 19.27 36.00 0.50
CA ILE A 768 20.43 35.58 1.29
C ILE A 768 21.68 36.21 0.69
N GLY A 769 22.17 37.28 1.32
CA GLY A 769 23.17 38.16 0.69
C GLY A 769 22.65 38.73 -0.64
N SER A 770 23.34 38.44 -1.74
CA SER A 770 22.95 38.83 -3.11
C SER A 770 22.14 37.77 -3.87
N LEU A 771 21.78 36.64 -3.23
CA LEU A 771 20.97 35.58 -3.81
C LEU A 771 19.49 35.81 -3.48
N ARG A 772 18.59 35.56 -4.43
CA ARG A 772 17.13 35.61 -4.23
C ARG A 772 16.50 34.28 -4.57
N PHE A 773 15.59 33.83 -3.71
CA PHE A 773 14.88 32.56 -3.85
C PHE A 773 13.37 32.78 -3.67
N GLN A 774 12.59 32.19 -4.57
CA GLN A 774 11.12 32.13 -4.44
C GLN A 774 10.75 30.90 -3.60
N VAL A 775 9.82 31.07 -2.66
CA VAL A 775 9.28 30.00 -1.80
C VAL A 775 8.17 29.28 -2.56
N SER A 776 8.45 28.04 -2.98
CA SER A 776 7.55 27.27 -3.85
C SER A 776 6.38 26.61 -3.11
N GLY A 777 6.42 26.60 -1.77
CA GLY A 777 5.40 26.00 -0.91
C GLY A 777 5.97 25.13 0.20
N PRO A 778 5.11 24.58 1.08
CA PRO A 778 5.51 23.69 2.17
C PRO A 778 5.97 22.32 1.63
N CYS A 779 6.94 21.70 2.31
CA CYS A 779 7.45 20.38 1.97
C CYS A 779 6.63 19.27 2.62
N HIS A 780 5.81 18.58 1.82
CA HIS A 780 5.11 17.37 2.22
C HIS A 780 6.10 16.26 2.58
N ARG A 781 5.96 15.68 3.79
CA ARG A 781 6.88 14.66 4.30
C ARG A 781 6.32 13.26 4.11
N CYS A 782 7.24 12.31 3.94
CA CYS A 782 6.92 10.89 3.87
C CYS A 782 7.81 10.11 4.84
N GLN A 783 7.51 8.82 4.99
CA GLN A 783 8.16 7.84 5.89
C GLN A 783 9.71 7.77 5.86
N MET A 784 10.38 8.50 4.96
CA MET A 784 11.84 8.71 5.02
C MET A 784 12.28 9.38 6.33
N ILE A 785 11.46 10.28 6.90
CA ILE A 785 11.81 10.95 8.18
C ILE A 785 11.78 10.00 9.39
N CYS A 786 11.14 8.84 9.26
CA CYS A 786 11.16 7.78 10.27
C CYS A 786 12.55 7.11 10.39
N ILE A 787 13.42 7.27 9.40
CA ILE A 787 14.70 6.57 9.35
C ILE A 787 15.75 7.37 10.11
N ASP A 788 16.24 6.80 11.20
CA ASP A 788 17.44 7.25 11.90
C ASP A 788 18.61 7.26 10.91
N GLN A 789 19.22 8.42 10.70
CA GLN A 789 20.28 8.58 9.70
C GLN A 789 21.66 8.09 10.19
N GLN A 790 21.80 7.73 11.47
CA GLN A 790 23.02 7.25 12.13
C GLN A 790 23.02 5.72 12.30
N THR A 791 21.86 5.11 12.56
CA THR A 791 21.71 3.66 12.76
C THR A 791 21.01 2.94 11.59
N GLY A 792 20.25 3.67 10.78
CA GLY A 792 19.39 3.08 9.73
C GLY A 792 18.14 2.39 10.27
N GLN A 793 17.85 2.47 11.57
CA GLN A 793 16.62 1.92 12.15
C GLN A 793 15.40 2.80 11.84
N ARG A 794 14.20 2.21 11.90
CA ARG A 794 12.93 2.92 11.70
C ARG A 794 12.31 3.25 13.06
N ASN A 795 12.26 4.53 13.40
CA ASN A 795 11.52 5.09 14.54
C ASN A 795 10.29 5.84 13.99
N GLN A 796 9.08 5.46 14.42
CA GLN A 796 7.83 5.92 13.77
C GLN A 796 7.35 7.27 14.34
N ASN A 797 7.71 7.55 15.59
CA ASN A 797 7.18 8.62 16.44
C ASN A 797 7.34 10.00 15.79
N VAL A 798 8.47 10.23 15.09
CA VAL A 798 8.79 11.48 14.37
C VAL A 798 7.76 11.84 13.29
N PHE A 799 7.25 10.86 12.53
CA PHE A 799 6.22 11.10 11.52
C PHE A 799 4.83 11.26 12.16
N GLN A 800 4.60 10.52 13.23
CA GLN A 800 3.33 10.48 13.94
C GLN A 800 3.05 11.78 14.72
N LYS A 801 3.96 12.21 15.61
CA LYS A 801 3.83 13.48 16.35
C LYS A 801 3.74 14.70 15.42
N LEU A 802 4.45 14.66 14.28
CA LEU A 802 4.31 15.67 13.22
C LEU A 802 2.92 15.67 12.56
N SER A 803 2.30 14.51 12.36
CA SER A 803 0.94 14.39 11.82
C SER A 803 -0.14 14.84 12.82
N GLU A 804 0.08 14.57 14.11
CA GLU A 804 -0.79 15.00 15.22
C GLU A 804 -0.77 16.53 15.35
N ARG A 805 0.43 17.13 15.44
CA ARG A 805 0.59 18.59 15.61
C ARG A 805 0.11 19.43 14.42
N ARG A 806 -0.01 18.85 13.23
CA ARG A 806 -0.31 19.57 11.98
C ARG A 806 -1.68 19.23 11.37
N GLU A 807 -2.65 18.82 12.19
CA GLU A 807 -4.03 18.56 11.76
C GLU A 807 -4.11 17.60 10.55
N ARG A 808 -3.41 16.46 10.66
CA ARG A 808 -3.29 15.42 9.61
C ARG A 808 -2.48 15.85 8.36
N LYS A 809 -2.02 17.10 8.24
CA LYS A 809 -1.15 17.59 7.14
C LYS A 809 0.34 17.45 7.48
N VAL A 810 0.97 16.34 7.10
CA VAL A 810 2.37 16.01 7.47
C VAL A 810 3.41 16.85 6.68
N ASN A 811 3.45 18.15 6.93
CA ASN A 811 4.32 19.13 6.27
C ASN A 811 5.41 19.63 7.22
N PHE A 812 6.62 19.88 6.71
CA PHE A 812 7.70 20.44 7.53
C PHE A 812 8.73 21.21 6.71
N GLY A 813 8.88 22.52 6.94
CA GLY A 813 9.76 23.40 6.17
C GLY A 813 9.27 23.67 4.74
N VAL A 814 10.06 24.41 3.97
CA VAL A 814 9.65 24.96 2.67
C VAL A 814 10.63 24.68 1.53
N TYR A 815 10.08 24.59 0.32
CA TYR A 815 10.84 24.48 -0.92
C TYR A 815 11.26 25.84 -1.46
N LEU A 816 12.46 25.91 -2.04
CA LEU A 816 13.04 27.12 -2.63
C LEU A 816 13.52 26.87 -4.06
N MET A 817 13.33 27.87 -4.93
CA MET A 817 13.94 27.96 -6.26
C MET A 817 14.75 29.25 -6.40
N HIS A 818 15.96 29.18 -6.96
CA HIS A 818 16.79 30.37 -7.16
C HIS A 818 16.33 31.16 -8.39
N MET A 819 16.10 32.48 -8.25
CA MET A 819 15.38 33.29 -9.24
C MET A 819 16.23 33.82 -10.39
N SER A 820 17.57 33.67 -10.34
CA SER A 820 18.50 34.23 -11.32
C SER A 820 19.46 33.16 -11.86
N LEU A 821 19.38 32.87 -13.15
CA LEU A 821 20.26 31.90 -13.83
C LEU A 821 21.55 32.49 -14.43
N ASP A 822 21.80 33.80 -14.28
CA ASP A 822 23.06 34.41 -14.70
C ASP A 822 24.21 34.02 -13.76
N LEU A 823 24.94 32.99 -14.19
CA LEU A 823 26.08 32.35 -13.52
C LEU A 823 27.43 32.84 -14.07
N SER A 824 27.50 34.07 -14.59
CA SER A 824 28.74 34.74 -15.03
C SER A 824 29.84 34.87 -13.97
N SER A 825 29.51 34.63 -12.69
CA SER A 825 30.47 34.46 -11.59
C SER A 825 30.05 33.31 -10.66
N PRO A 826 31.00 32.55 -10.09
CA PRO A 826 30.69 31.50 -9.13
C PRO A 826 30.13 32.11 -7.85
N ARG A 827 28.85 31.89 -7.58
CA ARG A 827 28.19 32.34 -6.35
C ARG A 827 28.25 31.22 -5.30
N PHE A 828 28.35 31.61 -4.03
CA PHE A 828 28.45 30.70 -2.89
C PHE A 828 27.35 30.97 -1.87
N LEU A 829 26.96 29.93 -1.14
CA LEU A 829 26.11 30.03 0.04
C LEU A 829 26.92 29.67 1.28
N SER A 830 26.85 30.48 2.34
CA SER A 830 27.68 30.34 3.54
C SER A 830 26.85 30.30 4.82
N VAL A 831 27.27 29.46 5.78
CA VAL A 831 26.79 29.52 7.17
C VAL A 831 27.12 30.89 7.76
N GLY A 832 26.20 31.45 8.56
CA GLY A 832 26.27 32.82 9.07
C GLY A 832 25.71 33.90 8.11
N SER A 833 25.38 33.56 6.85
CA SER A 833 24.73 34.52 5.94
C SER A 833 23.36 34.92 6.47
N GLN A 834 23.07 36.23 6.48
CA GLN A 834 21.75 36.76 6.84
C GLN A 834 20.68 36.35 5.83
N VAL A 835 19.52 35.95 6.34
CA VAL A 835 18.31 35.61 5.59
C VAL A 835 17.29 36.73 5.80
N CYS A 836 16.82 37.32 4.71
CA CYS A 836 15.81 38.38 4.72
C CYS A 836 14.55 37.87 4.01
N PRO A 837 13.53 37.39 4.76
CA PRO A 837 12.29 36.92 4.18
C PRO A 837 11.34 38.07 3.82
N VAL A 838 10.57 37.86 2.76
CA VAL A 838 9.40 38.66 2.38
C VAL A 838 8.15 37.83 2.71
N LEU A 839 7.16 38.43 3.37
CA LEU A 839 5.90 37.75 3.68
C LEU A 839 4.96 37.77 2.48
N LYS A 840 4.13 36.73 2.36
CA LYS A 840 2.99 36.70 1.44
C LYS A 840 2.04 37.87 1.73
N GLU A 841 1.57 38.57 0.71
CA GLU A 841 0.51 39.56 0.87
C GLU A 841 -0.79 38.88 1.35
N ASN A 842 -1.52 39.53 2.25
CA ASN A 842 -2.60 38.89 3.00
C ASN A 842 -3.81 38.56 2.13
N ALA A 843 -4.03 37.28 1.85
CA ALA A 843 -5.37 36.75 1.63
C ALA A 843 -6.10 36.66 2.99
N GLU A 844 -6.96 37.65 3.26
CA GLU A 844 -8.02 37.74 4.28
C GLU A 844 -7.76 37.08 5.66
N CYS A 845 -7.62 37.93 6.68
CA CYS A 845 -7.61 37.50 8.07
C CYS A 845 -9.06 37.29 8.56
N PRO A 846 -9.43 36.14 9.14
CA PRO A 846 -10.75 35.97 9.75
C PRO A 846 -10.86 36.83 11.02
N ASP A 847 -12.03 37.42 11.24
CA ASP A 847 -12.22 38.49 12.22
C ASP A 847 -11.92 38.10 13.67
N LEU A 848 -11.30 39.04 14.39
CA LEU A 848 -11.41 39.12 15.85
C LEU A 848 -12.79 39.70 16.20
N PRO A 849 -13.55 39.12 17.16
CA PRO A 849 -14.79 39.73 17.62
C PRO A 849 -14.48 41.09 18.27
N ALA A 850 -15.20 42.13 17.87
CA ALA A 850 -15.15 43.43 18.51
C ALA A 850 -15.68 43.34 19.96
N SER A 851 -15.17 44.20 20.83
CA SER A 851 -15.58 44.29 22.23
C SER A 851 -16.88 45.10 22.38
N ASP A 852 -17.90 44.48 22.98
CA ASP A 852 -18.90 45.08 23.88
C ASP A 852 -19.44 43.98 24.82
#